data_AF-A0A024VDR1-F1
#
_entry.id   AF-A0A024VDR1-F1
#
_cell.length_a   1.000
_cell.length_b   1.000
_cell.length_c   1.000
_cell.angle_alpha   90.00
_cell.angle_beta   90.00
_cell.angle_gamma   90.00
#
_symmetry.space_group_name_H-M   'P 1'
#
loop_
_entity.id
_entity.type
_entity.pdbx_description
1 polymer ?
#
loop_
_entity_poly.entity_id
_entity_poly.type
_entity_poly.pdbx_seq_one_letter_code
_entity_poly.pdbx_strand_id
1 'polypeptide(L)'
;GGEREAEEKKEEEKEEDTEGKVQPPPAPTQSACEIVDGILKGKDKNRSIENCKHKYDPDKQSYPKWNCTNKIKPDNDGACMPPRRIKLCVINLKYLNEKISPEELRKAFIQCAAVETFFLWHKYKDDKKDEKKTDSGGGEESPDVAAQKKLEIGTIPEDFKRQMFYTFGDFRDLCLDKNIGSDVSDVQNYITAVFQKIGQTSDQQRQNWWTKYAKDIWDGMVCALSHASGNKDTVRTQLTEKYAYPNVKFSEPNGATLPTFAQTPQFLRWFIEWSDYFCAEQAKRLVTLKENCPAETCTNGEEGKKKCSQACGKYKSWLETWKTHYIQQSRKFVKDKKLDKYKETPAKEDVEKATHAYQYLHEQLQKLCPNGNCSCMNDPSKEPKKSPDGSTDIMPASLDDVPEGYEGRCDCTKALPPSKLPEVPETLPSACEIVETLIAKNNDGNTAIGGCNPKNKGNNYPKWKCGDQSLVTDNNTCMPPRRIKLCLYYLTESISGKEKLKEAFIKCAAAETFFSWHYYKIKNDNSADEKLKKGDMPPEFLRSMFYTFGDYRDLCLNTDISKKIPGSDVNTAKTNIDNVFKSGESRETWWNENGPKIWEGMLCALQKASGTTGTLTTKYPYHTVKFSGDNSPTLEKFAQTPQFLRWFTEWGEDFCREQKKEFRKLVDGCNGYECNGDNGDKKKKCNDACQKYKKFISEWKPQYEKQIKKYGENKDKIYSEHHVAKDAKDARDYLDKTLEKICSDKNGDCEYKCMKNVSTQSLNNTDMPASLDDEPEEVQ
;
A
#
# COMPACT_ATOMS: atom_id res chain seq x y z
N GLY A 1 -23.83 52.87 37.49
CA GLY A 1 -23.70 52.37 36.12
C GLY A 1 -24.31 50.99 36.08
N GLY A 2 -25.18 50.75 35.11
CA GLY A 2 -25.86 49.47 34.90
C GLY A 2 -27.27 49.44 35.47
N GLU A 3 -28.26 49.51 34.59
CA GLU A 3 -29.44 48.65 34.53
C GLU A 3 -30.47 49.23 33.53
N ARG A 4 -30.75 48.51 32.44
CA ARG A 4 -32.07 47.89 32.15
C ARG A 4 -32.20 47.41 30.70
N GLU A 5 -32.61 46.15 30.66
CA GLU A 5 -33.42 45.35 29.73
C GLU A 5 -33.94 45.94 28.41
N ALA A 6 -34.05 45.00 27.46
CA ALA A 6 -34.45 45.13 26.07
C ALA A 6 -35.94 44.84 25.84
N GLU A 7 -36.55 45.58 24.92
CA GLU A 7 -37.77 45.22 24.20
C GLU A 7 -37.88 46.07 22.93
N GLU A 8 -38.05 45.46 21.74
CA GLU A 8 -38.71 46.02 20.54
C GLU A 8 -38.79 44.92 19.46
N LYS A 9 -39.95 44.31 19.21
CA LYS A 9 -41.07 44.66 18.30
C LYS A 9 -40.80 44.47 16.80
N LYS A 10 -41.69 43.65 16.20
CA LYS A 10 -41.89 43.37 14.76
C LYS A 10 -43.21 44.01 14.30
N GLU A 11 -43.25 44.52 13.06
CA GLU A 11 -44.38 44.64 12.10
C GLU A 11 -43.77 45.24 10.80
N GLU A 12 -43.69 44.58 9.62
CA GLU A 12 -44.65 44.12 8.59
C GLU A 12 -45.04 45.16 7.50
N GLU A 13 -44.78 44.83 6.21
CA GLU A 13 -45.57 45.05 4.95
C GLU A 13 -44.68 44.70 3.70
N LYS A 14 -44.90 43.60 2.93
CA LYS A 14 -45.75 43.38 1.71
C LYS A 14 -45.32 44.23 0.49
N GLU A 15 -45.14 43.80 -0.79
CA GLU A 15 -45.69 42.79 -1.75
C GLU A 15 -44.52 42.30 -2.67
N GLU A 16 -44.55 41.30 -3.57
CA GLU A 16 -45.58 40.76 -4.46
C GLU A 16 -45.15 39.35 -4.95
N ASP A 17 -46.14 38.48 -5.13
CA ASP A 17 -46.03 37.07 -5.50
C ASP A 17 -46.12 36.91 -7.03
N THR A 18 -45.14 36.26 -7.66
CA THR A 18 -45.35 35.57 -8.94
C THR A 18 -44.75 34.16 -8.85
N GLU A 19 -45.61 33.23 -8.43
CA GLU A 19 -45.42 31.79 -8.54
C GLU A 19 -44.99 31.35 -9.96
N GLY A 20 -43.75 30.88 -10.05
CA GLY A 20 -43.31 29.89 -11.03
C GLY A 20 -42.86 28.63 -10.30
N LYS A 21 -43.80 27.85 -9.74
CA LYS A 21 -43.50 26.53 -9.15
C LYS A 21 -42.96 25.58 -10.23
N VAL A 22 -41.64 25.51 -10.37
CA VAL A 22 -40.97 24.43 -11.12
C VAL A 22 -41.14 23.15 -10.32
N GLN A 23 -42.08 22.28 -10.74
CA GLN A 23 -42.17 20.92 -10.22
C GLN A 23 -40.82 20.20 -10.42
N PRO A 24 -40.34 19.40 -9.44
CA PRO A 24 -39.18 18.55 -9.64
C PRO A 24 -39.45 17.58 -10.80
N PRO A 25 -38.53 17.43 -11.77
CA PRO A 25 -38.72 16.50 -12.88
C PRO A 25 -38.84 15.05 -12.36
N PRO A 26 -39.60 14.18 -13.06
CA PRO A 26 -39.76 12.78 -12.69
C PRO A 26 -38.42 12.03 -12.60
N ALA A 27 -38.38 10.98 -11.77
CA ALA A 27 -37.23 10.09 -11.61
C ALA A 27 -36.83 9.44 -12.95
N PRO A 28 -35.54 9.10 -13.17
CA PRO A 28 -35.10 8.44 -14.40
C PRO A 28 -35.86 7.12 -14.60
N THR A 29 -36.33 6.87 -15.82
CA THR A 29 -37.16 5.69 -16.14
C THR A 29 -36.35 4.39 -16.26
N GLN A 30 -35.02 4.48 -16.41
CA GLN A 30 -34.11 3.34 -16.51
C GLN A 30 -32.80 3.60 -15.75
N SER A 31 -32.32 2.60 -15.02
CA SER A 31 -31.03 2.66 -14.31
C SER A 31 -29.84 2.62 -15.29
N ALA A 32 -28.68 3.12 -14.86
CA ALA A 32 -27.47 3.09 -15.69
C ALA A 32 -27.08 1.66 -16.11
N CYS A 33 -27.09 0.71 -15.18
CA CYS A 33 -26.80 -0.70 -15.47
C CYS A 33 -27.78 -1.33 -16.47
N GLU A 34 -29.07 -0.97 -16.44
CA GLU A 34 -30.04 -1.48 -17.43
C GLU A 34 -29.77 -0.90 -18.83
N ILE A 35 -29.38 0.36 -18.93
CA ILE A 35 -28.94 0.97 -20.21
C ILE A 35 -27.70 0.23 -20.74
N VAL A 36 -26.74 -0.08 -19.85
CA VAL A 36 -25.51 -0.82 -20.18
C VAL A 36 -25.81 -2.26 -20.60
N ASP A 37 -26.73 -2.94 -19.90
CA ASP A 37 -27.18 -4.27 -20.30
C ASP A 37 -27.80 -4.25 -21.70
N GLY A 38 -28.57 -3.21 -22.05
CA GLY A 38 -29.14 -3.05 -23.40
C GLY A 38 -28.09 -2.96 -24.51
N ILE A 39 -26.97 -2.25 -24.28
CA ILE A 39 -25.94 -2.01 -25.32
C ILE A 39 -24.84 -3.09 -25.36
N LEU A 40 -24.50 -3.72 -24.23
CA LEU A 40 -23.41 -4.70 -24.14
C LEU A 40 -23.86 -6.16 -24.17
N LYS A 41 -25.15 -6.47 -23.98
CA LYS A 41 -25.63 -7.86 -23.99
C LYS A 41 -25.29 -8.57 -25.30
N GLY A 42 -24.54 -9.67 -25.19
CA GLY A 42 -24.12 -10.50 -26.32
C GLY A 42 -23.10 -9.84 -27.25
N LYS A 43 -22.48 -8.72 -26.84
CA LYS A 43 -21.41 -8.08 -27.62
C LYS A 43 -20.07 -8.76 -27.35
N ASP A 44 -19.26 -8.84 -28.41
CA ASP A 44 -17.90 -9.36 -28.39
C ASP A 44 -16.92 -8.19 -28.49
N LYS A 45 -15.83 -8.27 -27.73
CA LYS A 45 -14.65 -7.39 -27.82
C LYS A 45 -14.18 -7.17 -29.28
N ASN A 46 -14.30 -8.17 -30.15
CA ASN A 46 -13.73 -8.12 -31.51
C ASN A 46 -14.58 -7.34 -32.53
N ARG A 47 -15.81 -6.96 -32.19
CA ARG A 47 -16.73 -6.27 -33.10
C ARG A 47 -16.92 -4.82 -32.65
N SER A 48 -17.29 -3.95 -33.59
CA SER A 48 -17.72 -2.60 -33.22
C SER A 48 -19.03 -2.67 -32.42
N ILE A 49 -19.14 -1.79 -31.42
CA ILE A 49 -20.38 -1.61 -30.64
C ILE A 49 -20.90 -0.22 -30.97
N GLU A 50 -22.09 -0.14 -31.58
CA GLU A 50 -22.67 1.12 -32.07
C GLU A 50 -21.71 1.94 -32.93
N ASN A 51 -20.93 1.28 -33.80
CA ASN A 51 -19.86 1.88 -34.64
C ASN A 51 -18.64 2.41 -33.87
N CYS A 52 -18.61 2.29 -32.55
CA CYS A 52 -17.38 2.46 -31.79
C CYS A 52 -16.47 1.26 -32.04
N LYS A 53 -15.30 1.51 -32.63
CA LYS A 53 -14.32 0.46 -32.94
C LYS A 53 -13.58 0.04 -31.66
N HIS A 54 -13.19 -1.23 -31.60
CA HIS A 54 -12.31 -1.73 -30.55
C HIS A 54 -10.97 -0.97 -30.54
N LYS A 55 -10.31 -0.95 -29.38
CA LYS A 55 -9.07 -0.20 -29.15
C LYS A 55 -7.80 -1.04 -29.27
N TYR A 56 -7.93 -2.35 -29.40
CA TYR A 56 -6.81 -3.29 -29.52
C TYR A 56 -6.71 -3.77 -30.96
N ASP A 57 -5.53 -3.67 -31.54
CA ASP A 57 -5.24 -4.10 -32.91
C ASP A 57 -4.07 -5.09 -32.81
N PRO A 58 -4.21 -6.33 -33.32
CA PRO A 58 -3.13 -7.33 -33.30
C PRO A 58 -1.80 -6.79 -33.84
N ASP A 59 -1.85 -5.86 -34.79
CA ASP A 59 -0.67 -5.29 -35.45
C ASP A 59 -0.19 -3.97 -34.82
N LYS A 60 -0.89 -3.44 -33.80
CA LYS A 60 -0.61 -2.18 -33.07
C LYS A 60 -0.46 -0.92 -33.95
N GLN A 61 -0.64 -1.01 -35.26
CA GLN A 61 -0.42 0.10 -36.20
C GLN A 61 -1.53 1.16 -36.13
N SER A 62 -2.71 0.87 -35.55
CA SER A 62 -3.88 1.76 -35.59
C SER A 62 -4.20 2.55 -34.30
N TYR A 63 -3.50 2.31 -33.19
CA TYR A 63 -3.67 3.09 -31.96
C TYR A 63 -2.79 4.35 -31.99
N PRO A 64 -3.32 5.54 -31.67
CA PRO A 64 -2.60 6.79 -31.87
C PRO A 64 -1.48 6.94 -30.85
N LYS A 65 -0.49 7.75 -31.22
CA LYS A 65 0.53 8.26 -30.29
C LYS A 65 0.02 9.54 -29.63
N TRP A 66 0.75 10.01 -28.61
CA TRP A 66 0.55 11.33 -28.02
C TRP A 66 0.58 12.39 -29.13
N ASN A 67 -0.40 13.30 -29.11
CA ASN A 67 -0.49 14.37 -30.11
C ASN A 67 -0.31 15.73 -29.44
N CYS A 68 0.85 16.34 -29.67
CA CYS A 68 1.22 17.65 -29.12
C CYS A 68 1.31 18.75 -30.19
N THR A 69 0.80 18.50 -31.41
CA THR A 69 1.03 19.39 -32.55
C THR A 69 -0.27 19.91 -33.15
N ASN A 70 -1.23 19.04 -33.39
CA ASN A 70 -2.46 19.36 -34.11
C ASN A 70 -3.69 18.94 -33.29
N LYS A 71 -4.86 19.46 -33.63
CA LYS A 71 -6.14 19.11 -32.97
C LYS A 71 -6.27 19.55 -31.50
N ILE A 72 -5.48 20.55 -31.10
CA ILE A 72 -5.67 21.32 -29.87
C ILE A 72 -6.25 22.69 -30.28
N LYS A 73 -7.15 23.25 -29.47
CA LYS A 73 -7.69 24.59 -29.73
C LYS A 73 -6.57 25.65 -29.60
N PRO A 74 -6.57 26.72 -30.42
CA PRO A 74 -5.46 27.70 -30.44
C PRO A 74 -5.14 28.36 -29.08
N ASP A 75 -6.14 28.57 -28.24
CA ASP A 75 -6.00 29.14 -26.89
C ASP A 75 -5.37 28.16 -25.88
N ASN A 76 -5.22 26.90 -26.27
CA ASN A 76 -4.67 25.80 -25.48
C ASN A 76 -3.36 25.23 -26.04
N ASP A 77 -2.70 25.98 -26.92
CA ASP A 77 -1.40 25.62 -27.48
C ASP A 77 -0.37 25.22 -26.41
N GLY A 78 0.40 24.18 -26.71
CA GLY A 78 1.33 23.51 -25.80
C GLY A 78 0.77 22.31 -25.02
N ALA A 79 -0.52 21.99 -25.12
CA ALA A 79 -1.08 20.76 -24.54
C ALA A 79 -0.78 19.52 -25.41
N CYS A 80 -0.57 18.36 -24.76
CA CYS A 80 -0.46 17.07 -25.44
C CYS A 80 -1.72 16.24 -25.21
N MET A 81 -2.44 15.87 -26.27
CA MET A 81 -3.62 15.01 -26.18
C MET A 81 -3.20 13.54 -26.00
N PRO A 82 -3.68 12.86 -24.94
CA PRO A 82 -3.40 11.44 -24.71
C PRO A 82 -3.99 10.55 -25.80
N PRO A 83 -3.31 9.45 -26.18
CA PRO A 83 -3.86 8.43 -27.08
C PRO A 83 -5.27 7.96 -26.73
N ARG A 84 -5.52 7.76 -25.44
CA ARG A 84 -6.83 7.38 -24.87
C ARG A 84 -7.91 8.38 -25.26
N ARG A 85 -7.65 9.68 -25.08
CA ARG A 85 -8.59 10.75 -25.44
C ARG A 85 -8.81 10.85 -26.95
N ILE A 86 -7.77 10.70 -27.77
CA ILE A 86 -7.89 10.74 -29.25
C ILE A 86 -8.86 9.65 -29.75
N LYS A 87 -8.88 8.49 -29.08
CA LYS A 87 -9.76 7.36 -29.42
C LYS A 87 -11.03 7.29 -28.57
N LEU A 88 -11.37 8.33 -27.82
CA LEU A 88 -12.53 8.33 -26.93
C LEU A 88 -13.82 8.02 -27.70
N CYS A 89 -14.61 7.08 -27.20
CA CYS A 89 -15.87 6.68 -27.78
C CYS A 89 -16.95 7.75 -27.54
N VAL A 90 -17.31 8.52 -28.57
CA VAL A 90 -18.31 9.59 -28.50
C VAL A 90 -19.48 9.40 -29.47
N ILE A 91 -19.66 8.17 -29.96
CA ILE A 91 -20.52 7.89 -31.12
C ILE A 91 -22.01 8.16 -30.85
N ASN A 92 -22.53 7.77 -29.67
CA ASN A 92 -23.93 8.03 -29.32
C ASN A 92 -24.20 9.53 -29.09
N LEU A 93 -23.18 10.31 -28.73
CA LEU A 93 -23.28 11.77 -28.65
C LEU A 93 -23.24 12.43 -30.05
N LYS A 94 -22.65 11.77 -31.04
CA LYS A 94 -22.61 12.25 -32.43
C LYS A 94 -23.97 12.10 -33.14
N TYR A 95 -24.72 11.06 -32.83
CA TYR A 95 -26.04 10.77 -33.43
C TYR A 95 -27.22 11.27 -32.59
N LEU A 96 -26.99 12.24 -31.71
CA LEU A 96 -28.03 12.83 -30.87
C LEU A 96 -28.95 13.81 -31.63
N ASN A 97 -28.78 13.94 -32.95
CA ASN A 97 -29.36 14.97 -33.80
C ASN A 97 -30.88 14.85 -34.05
N GLU A 98 -31.52 13.74 -33.64
CA GLU A 98 -32.95 13.49 -33.86
C GLU A 98 -33.79 13.33 -32.57
N LYS A 99 -33.16 13.18 -31.40
CA LYS A 99 -33.84 12.94 -30.11
C LYS A 99 -33.28 13.86 -29.02
N ILE A 100 -34.11 14.79 -28.55
CA ILE A 100 -33.62 15.95 -27.78
C ILE A 100 -34.41 16.05 -26.48
N SER A 101 -33.91 15.35 -25.46
CA SER A 101 -34.37 15.47 -24.09
C SER A 101 -33.18 15.35 -23.13
N PRO A 102 -33.29 15.87 -21.89
CA PRO A 102 -32.25 15.67 -20.87
C PRO A 102 -31.95 14.19 -20.60
N GLU A 103 -32.95 13.32 -20.75
CA GLU A 103 -32.83 11.87 -20.54
C GLU A 103 -32.09 11.18 -21.69
N GLU A 104 -32.35 11.58 -22.95
CA GLU A 104 -31.61 11.02 -24.10
C GLU A 104 -30.13 11.46 -24.07
N LEU A 105 -29.85 12.68 -23.62
CA LEU A 105 -28.47 13.13 -23.38
C LEU A 105 -27.78 12.29 -22.29
N ARG A 106 -28.47 12.05 -21.17
CA ARG A 106 -27.99 11.20 -20.06
C ARG A 106 -27.67 9.80 -20.58
N LYS A 107 -28.61 9.18 -21.31
CA LYS A 107 -28.47 7.85 -21.90
C LYS A 107 -27.27 7.79 -22.85
N ALA A 108 -27.09 8.78 -23.72
CA ALA A 108 -25.97 8.81 -24.65
C ALA A 108 -24.61 8.91 -23.94
N PHE A 109 -24.49 9.72 -22.88
CA PHE A 109 -23.28 9.76 -22.06
C PHE A 109 -23.00 8.41 -21.38
N ILE A 110 -24.02 7.78 -20.78
CA ILE A 110 -23.88 6.45 -20.16
C ILE A 110 -23.42 5.42 -21.19
N GLN A 111 -24.03 5.39 -22.38
CA GLN A 111 -23.67 4.45 -23.45
C GLN A 111 -22.25 4.67 -23.95
N CYS A 112 -21.85 5.92 -24.21
CA CYS A 112 -20.48 6.26 -24.60
C CYS A 112 -19.46 5.84 -23.55
N ALA A 113 -19.70 6.18 -22.28
CA ALA A 113 -18.79 5.86 -21.18
C ALA A 113 -18.68 4.36 -20.90
N ALA A 114 -19.79 3.63 -21.03
CA ALA A 114 -19.81 2.18 -20.91
C ALA A 114 -19.04 1.46 -22.02
N VAL A 115 -19.31 1.81 -23.29
CA VAL A 115 -18.59 1.22 -24.44
C VAL A 115 -17.11 1.58 -24.41
N GLU A 116 -16.77 2.81 -24.04
CA GLU A 116 -15.39 3.24 -23.83
C GLU A 116 -14.69 2.37 -22.77
N THR A 117 -15.30 2.19 -21.61
CA THR A 117 -14.72 1.43 -20.50
C THR A 117 -14.54 -0.05 -20.86
N PHE A 118 -15.52 -0.65 -21.54
CA PHE A 118 -15.45 -2.03 -22.02
C PHE A 118 -14.26 -2.25 -22.97
N PHE A 119 -14.09 -1.37 -23.97
CA PHE A 119 -12.95 -1.48 -24.89
C PHE A 119 -11.62 -1.10 -24.27
N LEU A 120 -11.59 -0.13 -23.34
CA LEU A 120 -10.38 0.20 -22.59
C LEU A 120 -9.90 -0.99 -21.77
N TRP A 121 -10.79 -1.75 -21.14
CA TRP A 121 -10.42 -2.95 -20.39
C TRP A 121 -9.73 -3.99 -21.28
N HIS A 122 -10.31 -4.27 -22.45
CA HIS A 122 -9.71 -5.22 -23.38
C HIS A 122 -8.36 -4.75 -23.92
N LYS A 123 -8.22 -3.45 -24.19
CA LYS A 123 -6.93 -2.86 -24.55
C LYS A 123 -5.92 -2.97 -23.41
N TYR A 124 -6.32 -2.66 -22.18
CA TYR A 124 -5.47 -2.75 -21.00
C TYR A 124 -4.92 -4.17 -20.82
N LYS A 125 -5.78 -5.18 -20.95
CA LYS A 125 -5.33 -6.58 -20.94
C LYS A 125 -4.36 -6.91 -22.06
N ASP A 126 -4.56 -6.35 -23.25
CA ASP A 126 -3.67 -6.60 -24.38
C ASP A 126 -2.29 -5.97 -24.16
N ASP A 127 -2.25 -4.71 -23.69
CA ASP A 127 -1.02 -4.03 -23.30
C ASP A 127 -0.24 -4.80 -22.21
N LYS A 128 -0.96 -5.46 -21.30
CA LYS A 128 -0.37 -6.30 -20.25
C LYS A 128 0.26 -7.60 -20.75
N LYS A 129 -0.10 -8.09 -21.94
CA LYS A 129 0.57 -9.28 -22.51
C LYS A 129 1.98 -8.97 -23.02
N ASP A 130 2.23 -7.73 -23.40
CA ASP A 130 3.52 -7.29 -23.92
C ASP A 130 4.54 -6.98 -22.82
N GLU A 131 4.11 -6.88 -21.57
CA GLU A 131 5.00 -6.81 -20.42
C GLU A 131 5.70 -8.18 -20.30
N LYS A 132 7.03 -8.25 -20.54
CA LYS A 132 7.82 -9.50 -20.54
C LYS A 132 7.44 -10.36 -19.34
N LYS A 133 7.30 -11.67 -19.54
CA LYS A 133 7.46 -12.63 -18.43
C LYS A 133 8.86 -12.41 -17.85
N THR A 134 8.96 -12.24 -16.54
CA THR A 134 10.22 -12.45 -15.85
C THR A 134 10.74 -13.82 -16.25
N ASP A 135 11.99 -13.91 -16.73
CA ASP A 135 12.64 -15.14 -17.25
C ASP A 135 12.93 -16.18 -16.14
N SER A 136 11.95 -16.42 -15.27
CA SER A 136 11.94 -17.48 -14.29
C SER A 136 11.19 -18.66 -14.92
N GLY A 137 11.94 -19.64 -15.45
CA GLY A 137 11.45 -20.83 -16.15
C GLY A 137 10.55 -21.78 -15.34
N GLY A 138 9.45 -21.28 -14.78
CA GLY A 138 8.43 -22.05 -14.10
C GLY A 138 7.08 -21.34 -14.19
N GLY A 139 6.23 -21.74 -15.14
CA GLY A 139 4.77 -21.62 -15.09
C GLY A 139 4.12 -20.31 -14.63
N GLU A 140 4.78 -19.14 -14.68
CA GLU A 140 4.21 -17.88 -14.21
C GLU A 140 2.99 -17.46 -15.06
N GLU A 141 1.93 -17.08 -14.33
CA GLU A 141 0.68 -16.55 -14.86
C GLU A 141 0.93 -15.16 -15.48
N SER A 142 0.45 -14.94 -16.71
CA SER A 142 0.73 -13.69 -17.42
C SER A 142 0.03 -12.48 -16.78
N PRO A 143 0.60 -11.26 -16.88
CA PRO A 143 0.04 -10.07 -16.22
C PRO A 143 -1.41 -9.76 -16.61
N ASP A 144 -1.82 -10.09 -17.84
CA ASP A 144 -3.20 -9.92 -18.32
C ASP A 144 -4.19 -10.89 -17.66
N VAL A 145 -3.74 -12.10 -17.33
CA VAL A 145 -4.54 -13.10 -16.58
C VAL A 145 -4.62 -12.68 -15.12
N ALA A 146 -3.53 -12.20 -14.53
CA ALA A 146 -3.55 -11.65 -13.17
C ALA A 146 -4.50 -10.45 -13.04
N ALA A 147 -4.49 -9.55 -14.03
CA ALA A 147 -5.45 -8.45 -14.11
C ALA A 147 -6.90 -8.95 -14.21
N GLN A 148 -7.16 -9.97 -15.04
CA GLN A 148 -8.50 -10.55 -15.17
C GLN A 148 -8.99 -11.15 -13.86
N LYS A 149 -8.16 -11.92 -13.17
CA LYS A 149 -8.52 -12.51 -11.87
C LYS A 149 -8.85 -11.45 -10.82
N LYS A 150 -8.14 -10.31 -10.80
CA LYS A 150 -8.48 -9.18 -9.93
C LYS A 150 -9.89 -8.67 -10.21
N LEU A 151 -10.26 -8.51 -11.49
CA LEU A 151 -11.59 -8.05 -11.87
C LEU A 151 -12.68 -9.08 -11.49
N GLU A 152 -12.42 -10.38 -11.67
CA GLU A 152 -13.33 -11.47 -11.31
C GLU A 152 -13.69 -11.53 -9.83
N ILE A 153 -12.79 -11.05 -8.95
CA ILE A 153 -13.04 -10.92 -7.50
C ILE A 153 -13.50 -9.52 -7.10
N GLY A 154 -13.97 -8.71 -8.05
CA GLY A 154 -14.52 -7.37 -7.79
C GLY A 154 -13.45 -6.32 -7.46
N THR A 155 -12.23 -6.47 -7.98
CA THR A 155 -11.14 -5.50 -7.79
C THR A 155 -10.63 -4.96 -9.11
N ILE A 156 -10.76 -3.64 -9.32
CA ILE A 156 -10.21 -2.94 -10.48
C ILE A 156 -8.71 -2.70 -10.25
N PRO A 157 -7.82 -3.11 -11.18
CA PRO A 157 -6.40 -2.75 -11.14
C PRO A 157 -6.20 -1.23 -11.06
N GLU A 158 -5.29 -0.77 -10.19
CA GLU A 158 -5.14 0.67 -9.89
C GLU A 158 -4.76 1.51 -11.12
N ASP A 159 -3.86 1.02 -11.97
CA ASP A 159 -3.47 1.68 -13.23
C ASP A 159 -4.64 1.75 -14.23
N PHE A 160 -5.48 0.73 -14.29
CA PHE A 160 -6.70 0.78 -15.09
C PHE A 160 -7.77 1.73 -14.50
N LYS A 161 -7.93 1.75 -13.18
CA LYS A 161 -8.82 2.69 -12.48
C LYS A 161 -8.46 4.14 -12.81
N ARG A 162 -7.16 4.48 -12.89
CA ARG A 162 -6.73 5.82 -13.32
C ARG A 162 -7.20 6.15 -14.74
N GLN A 163 -7.14 5.21 -15.68
CA GLN A 163 -7.67 5.41 -17.05
C GLN A 163 -9.17 5.71 -17.05
N MET A 164 -9.94 5.08 -16.17
CA MET A 164 -11.37 5.39 -15.99
C MET A 164 -11.59 6.81 -15.48
N PHE A 165 -10.79 7.26 -14.50
CA PHE A 165 -10.86 8.62 -13.96
C PHE A 165 -10.55 9.68 -15.01
N TYR A 166 -9.48 9.50 -15.80
CA TYR A 166 -9.16 10.42 -16.90
C TYR A 166 -10.30 10.47 -17.94
N THR A 167 -10.86 9.32 -18.28
CA THR A 167 -11.98 9.19 -19.23
C THR A 167 -13.24 9.88 -18.72
N PHE A 168 -13.58 9.70 -17.46
CA PHE A 168 -14.70 10.38 -16.82
C PHE A 168 -14.52 11.90 -16.83
N GLY A 169 -13.30 12.38 -16.54
CA GLY A 169 -12.93 13.79 -16.66
C GLY A 169 -13.09 14.34 -18.09
N ASP A 170 -12.69 13.57 -19.10
CA ASP A 170 -12.86 13.99 -20.50
C ASP A 170 -14.33 14.09 -20.92
N PHE A 171 -15.19 13.16 -20.49
CA PHE A 171 -16.64 13.27 -20.71
C PHE A 171 -17.23 14.49 -20.00
N ARG A 172 -16.76 14.80 -18.78
CA ARG A 172 -17.15 16.02 -18.06
C ARG A 172 -16.83 17.25 -18.87
N ASP A 173 -15.60 17.37 -19.37
CA ASP A 173 -15.18 18.55 -20.12
C ASP A 173 -15.95 18.69 -21.44
N LEU A 174 -16.35 17.60 -22.08
CA LEU A 174 -17.25 17.64 -23.23
C LEU A 174 -18.65 18.16 -22.87
N CYS A 175 -19.21 17.69 -21.74
CA CYS A 175 -20.52 18.15 -21.27
C CYS A 175 -20.52 19.66 -20.94
N LEU A 176 -19.48 20.12 -20.25
CA LEU A 176 -19.36 21.50 -19.77
C LEU A 176 -18.78 22.47 -20.80
N ASP A 177 -18.53 22.00 -22.02
CA ASP A 177 -17.86 22.76 -23.10
C ASP A 177 -16.46 23.29 -22.72
N LYS A 178 -15.77 22.57 -21.83
CA LYS A 178 -14.40 22.86 -21.39
C LYS A 178 -13.33 22.04 -22.11
N ASN A 179 -13.74 21.18 -23.06
CA ASN A 179 -12.83 20.36 -23.84
C ASN A 179 -11.85 21.24 -24.65
N ILE A 180 -10.56 20.98 -24.51
CA ILE A 180 -9.46 21.74 -25.14
C ILE A 180 -9.01 21.15 -26.49
N GLY A 181 -9.47 19.94 -26.81
CA GLY A 181 -9.29 19.34 -28.13
C GLY A 181 -10.20 19.94 -29.19
N SER A 182 -9.79 19.93 -30.46
CA SER A 182 -10.62 20.32 -31.61
C SER A 182 -11.02 19.13 -32.49
N ASP A 183 -10.73 17.91 -32.05
CA ASP A 183 -10.97 16.65 -32.76
C ASP A 183 -12.44 16.20 -32.77
N VAL A 184 -13.26 16.71 -31.84
CA VAL A 184 -14.67 16.32 -31.64
C VAL A 184 -15.61 17.53 -31.60
N SER A 185 -15.26 18.62 -32.30
CA SER A 185 -16.05 19.85 -32.34
C SER A 185 -17.52 19.63 -32.74
N ASP A 186 -17.79 18.71 -33.66
CA ASP A 186 -19.17 18.36 -34.04
C ASP A 186 -19.99 17.84 -32.85
N VAL A 187 -19.37 16.99 -32.02
CA VAL A 187 -20.02 16.44 -30.82
C VAL A 187 -20.32 17.55 -29.80
N GLN A 188 -19.39 18.49 -29.63
CA GLN A 188 -19.62 19.66 -28.77
C GLN A 188 -20.79 20.50 -29.28
N ASN A 189 -20.89 20.69 -30.60
CA ASN A 189 -22.01 21.40 -31.21
C ASN A 189 -23.35 20.69 -30.97
N TYR A 190 -23.40 19.36 -31.07
CA TYR A 190 -24.62 18.60 -30.78
C TYR A 190 -25.03 18.67 -29.31
N ILE A 191 -24.08 18.51 -28.39
CA ILE A 191 -24.33 18.69 -26.94
C ILE A 191 -24.87 20.10 -26.68
N THR A 192 -24.25 21.12 -27.27
CA THR A 192 -24.69 22.51 -27.16
C THR A 192 -26.08 22.74 -27.71
N ALA A 193 -26.41 22.18 -28.88
CA ALA A 193 -27.74 22.27 -29.47
C ALA A 193 -28.82 21.65 -28.58
N VAL A 194 -28.49 20.58 -27.85
CA VAL A 194 -29.40 19.93 -26.90
C VAL A 194 -29.63 20.83 -25.69
N PHE A 195 -28.55 21.36 -25.09
CA PHE A 195 -28.64 22.32 -23.98
C PHE A 195 -29.43 23.58 -24.35
N GLN A 196 -29.27 24.09 -25.58
CA GLN A 196 -30.08 25.19 -26.11
C GLN A 196 -31.57 24.83 -26.18
N LYS A 197 -31.90 23.66 -26.71
CA LYS A 197 -33.30 23.23 -26.87
C LYS A 197 -34.01 22.92 -25.55
N ILE A 198 -33.29 22.46 -24.53
CA ILE A 198 -33.85 22.22 -23.19
C ILE A 198 -33.80 23.47 -22.29
N GLY A 199 -33.42 24.64 -22.83
CA GLY A 199 -33.38 25.91 -22.08
C GLY A 199 -32.28 26.00 -21.02
N GLN A 200 -31.21 25.20 -21.14
CA GLN A 200 -30.10 25.09 -20.19
C GLN A 200 -28.79 25.60 -20.81
N THR A 201 -28.76 26.87 -21.22
CA THR A 201 -27.65 27.45 -22.00
C THR A 201 -26.47 27.96 -21.18
N SER A 202 -26.63 28.21 -19.87
CA SER A 202 -25.56 28.76 -19.03
C SER A 202 -24.59 27.68 -18.52
N ASP A 203 -23.35 28.09 -18.22
CA ASP A 203 -22.33 27.22 -17.62
C ASP A 203 -22.82 26.57 -16.32
N GLN A 204 -23.55 27.34 -15.50
CA GLN A 204 -24.13 26.84 -14.25
C GLN A 204 -25.20 25.77 -14.51
N GLN A 205 -26.02 25.92 -15.55
CA GLN A 205 -27.04 24.92 -15.89
C GLN A 205 -26.40 23.62 -16.38
N ARG A 206 -25.34 23.70 -17.20
CA ARG A 206 -24.56 22.51 -17.61
C ARG A 206 -23.87 21.84 -16.42
N GLN A 207 -23.32 22.64 -15.50
CA GLN A 207 -22.72 22.13 -14.28
C GLN A 207 -23.75 21.43 -13.40
N ASN A 208 -24.96 21.99 -13.26
CA ASN A 208 -26.07 21.35 -12.54
C ASN A 208 -26.49 20.04 -13.20
N TRP A 209 -26.58 20.00 -14.53
CA TRP A 209 -26.88 18.78 -15.28
C TRP A 209 -25.81 17.70 -15.04
N TRP A 210 -24.52 18.05 -15.14
CA TRP A 210 -23.44 17.11 -14.86
C TRP A 210 -23.50 16.61 -13.42
N THR A 211 -23.64 17.50 -12.43
CA THR A 211 -23.75 17.10 -11.02
C THR A 211 -24.91 16.14 -10.80
N LYS A 212 -26.05 16.33 -11.49
CA LYS A 212 -27.21 15.45 -11.39
C LYS A 212 -26.95 14.03 -11.92
N TYR A 213 -26.24 13.90 -13.05
CA TYR A 213 -26.09 12.61 -13.75
C TYR A 213 -24.67 12.02 -13.74
N ALA A 214 -23.70 12.68 -13.11
CA ALA A 214 -22.32 12.21 -12.96
C ALA A 214 -22.25 10.81 -12.34
N LYS A 215 -23.07 10.56 -11.32
CA LYS A 215 -23.20 9.23 -10.69
C LYS A 215 -23.64 8.17 -11.70
N ASP A 216 -24.68 8.45 -12.49
CA ASP A 216 -25.21 7.50 -13.47
C ASP A 216 -24.19 7.19 -14.57
N ILE A 217 -23.42 8.19 -15.00
CA ILE A 217 -22.34 7.99 -15.99
C ILE A 217 -21.25 7.09 -15.41
N TRP A 218 -20.82 7.34 -14.16
CA TRP A 218 -19.83 6.49 -13.48
C TRP A 218 -20.36 5.07 -13.25
N ASP A 219 -21.59 4.93 -12.77
CA ASP A 219 -22.24 3.63 -12.61
C ASP A 219 -22.27 2.90 -13.96
N GLY A 220 -22.55 3.59 -15.06
CA GLY A 220 -22.44 3.04 -16.42
C GLY A 220 -21.06 2.46 -16.74
N MET A 221 -19.99 3.17 -16.38
CA MET A 221 -18.59 2.69 -16.55
C MET A 221 -18.34 1.43 -15.71
N VAL A 222 -18.77 1.42 -14.45
CA VAL A 222 -18.60 0.28 -13.53
C VAL A 222 -19.43 -0.94 -13.98
N CYS A 223 -20.68 -0.73 -14.37
CA CYS A 223 -21.55 -1.77 -14.93
C CYS A 223 -20.93 -2.38 -16.20
N ALA A 224 -20.27 -1.58 -17.04
CA ALA A 224 -19.61 -2.09 -18.24
C ALA A 224 -18.45 -3.05 -17.94
N LEU A 225 -17.70 -2.81 -16.86
CA LEU A 225 -16.65 -3.74 -16.42
C LEU A 225 -17.19 -5.09 -15.98
N SER A 226 -18.36 -5.12 -15.36
CA SER A 226 -19.00 -6.39 -14.99
C SER A 226 -19.23 -7.29 -16.21
N HIS A 227 -19.55 -6.73 -17.37
CA HIS A 227 -19.69 -7.47 -18.64
C HIS A 227 -18.36 -8.07 -19.12
N ALA A 228 -17.22 -7.46 -18.77
CA ALA A 228 -15.89 -7.94 -19.14
C ALA A 228 -15.29 -8.94 -18.13
N SER A 229 -15.97 -9.20 -17.01
CA SER A 229 -15.46 -10.03 -15.92
C SER A 229 -15.67 -11.54 -16.12
N GLY A 230 -16.65 -11.96 -16.92
CA GLY A 230 -17.04 -13.39 -17.03
C GLY A 230 -18.08 -13.86 -16.00
N ASN A 231 -18.26 -13.14 -14.89
CA ASN A 231 -19.34 -13.35 -13.91
C ASN A 231 -20.06 -12.03 -13.62
N LYS A 232 -20.91 -11.62 -14.56
CA LYS A 232 -21.51 -10.28 -14.61
C LYS A 232 -22.21 -9.88 -13.32
N ASP A 233 -23.13 -10.71 -12.81
CA ASP A 233 -24.02 -10.29 -11.73
C ASP A 233 -23.29 -10.20 -10.39
N THR A 234 -22.42 -11.16 -10.06
CA THR A 234 -21.62 -11.13 -8.83
C THR A 234 -20.61 -9.97 -8.82
N VAL A 235 -19.87 -9.81 -9.92
CA VAL A 235 -18.84 -8.77 -10.02
C VAL A 235 -19.46 -7.38 -10.04
N ARG A 236 -20.63 -7.21 -10.67
CA ARG A 236 -21.38 -5.95 -10.66
C ARG A 236 -21.61 -5.44 -9.24
N THR A 237 -22.21 -6.27 -8.38
CA THR A 237 -22.49 -5.88 -6.98
C THR A 237 -21.23 -5.46 -6.25
N GLN A 238 -20.18 -6.28 -6.33
CA GLN A 238 -18.90 -6.00 -5.69
C GLN A 238 -18.27 -4.68 -6.16
N LEU A 239 -18.28 -4.44 -7.47
CA LEU A 239 -17.70 -3.22 -8.03
C LEU A 239 -18.53 -1.98 -7.67
N THR A 240 -19.86 -2.06 -7.72
CA THR A 240 -20.74 -0.93 -7.38
C THR A 240 -20.64 -0.53 -5.91
N GLU A 241 -20.42 -1.49 -5.01
CA GLU A 241 -20.22 -1.22 -3.58
C GLU A 241 -18.82 -0.65 -3.32
N LYS A 242 -17.77 -1.31 -3.85
CA LYS A 242 -16.38 -0.95 -3.58
C LYS A 242 -15.93 0.35 -4.24
N TYR A 243 -16.45 0.66 -5.43
CA TYR A 243 -16.06 1.83 -6.23
C TYR A 243 -17.22 2.83 -6.35
N ALA A 244 -18.04 2.94 -5.30
CA ALA A 244 -19.21 3.80 -5.26
C ALA A 244 -18.84 5.29 -5.44
N TYR A 245 -19.62 5.98 -6.28
CA TYR A 245 -19.60 7.44 -6.36
C TYR A 245 -20.30 8.05 -5.12
N PRO A 246 -19.81 9.17 -4.55
CA PRO A 246 -18.67 10.00 -4.99
C PRO A 246 -17.32 9.61 -4.38
N ASN A 247 -17.29 8.59 -3.52
CA ASN A 247 -16.19 8.38 -2.57
C ASN A 247 -14.97 7.67 -3.17
N VAL A 248 -15.12 7.03 -4.33
CA VAL A 248 -14.00 6.38 -5.02
C VAL A 248 -12.87 7.38 -5.28
N LYS A 249 -11.66 7.03 -4.86
CA LYS A 249 -10.47 7.88 -5.02
C LYS A 249 -9.62 7.48 -6.21
N PHE A 250 -8.96 8.48 -6.77
CA PHE A 250 -8.04 8.33 -7.90
C PHE A 250 -6.87 7.39 -7.59
N SER A 251 -6.43 7.42 -6.33
CA SER A 251 -5.39 6.55 -5.75
C SER A 251 -5.64 6.45 -4.24
N GLU A 252 -5.35 5.32 -3.62
CA GLU A 252 -5.51 5.12 -2.16
C GLU A 252 -4.14 5.19 -1.46
N PRO A 253 -4.03 5.78 -0.24
CA PRO A 253 -5.10 6.38 0.55
C PRO A 253 -5.36 7.89 0.28
N ASN A 254 -4.43 8.56 -0.42
CA ASN A 254 -4.32 10.02 -0.44
C ASN A 254 -4.84 10.70 -1.72
N GLY A 255 -5.37 9.95 -2.69
CA GLY A 255 -5.86 10.51 -3.94
C GLY A 255 -7.16 11.29 -3.78
N ALA A 256 -7.38 12.26 -4.67
CA ALA A 256 -8.63 12.99 -4.74
C ALA A 256 -9.81 12.04 -5.08
N THR A 257 -10.99 12.33 -4.56
CA THR A 257 -12.23 11.66 -4.97
C THR A 257 -12.51 11.92 -6.45
N LEU A 258 -13.25 11.03 -7.10
CA LEU A 258 -13.57 11.15 -8.53
C LEU A 258 -14.17 12.51 -8.93
N PRO A 259 -15.15 13.10 -8.20
CA PRO A 259 -15.69 14.41 -8.55
C PRO A 259 -14.64 15.52 -8.45
N THR A 260 -13.77 15.47 -7.43
CA THR A 260 -12.70 16.47 -7.23
C THR A 260 -11.64 16.34 -8.32
N PHE A 261 -11.22 15.12 -8.63
CA PHE A 261 -10.28 14.87 -9.73
C PHE A 261 -10.84 15.31 -11.10
N ALA A 262 -12.13 15.05 -11.35
CA ALA A 262 -12.81 15.48 -12.58
C ALA A 262 -12.95 17.00 -12.69
N GLN A 263 -12.77 17.76 -11.60
CA GLN A 263 -12.75 19.22 -11.62
C GLN A 263 -11.37 19.82 -11.92
N THR A 264 -10.30 19.05 -11.77
CA THR A 264 -8.96 19.46 -12.21
C THR A 264 -8.99 19.90 -13.69
N PRO A 265 -8.31 20.99 -14.10
CA PRO A 265 -8.27 21.39 -15.51
C PRO A 265 -7.82 20.27 -16.44
N GLN A 266 -8.45 20.15 -17.61
CA GLN A 266 -8.18 19.06 -18.56
C GLN A 266 -6.70 18.95 -18.94
N PHE A 267 -6.06 20.09 -19.19
CA PHE A 267 -4.63 20.15 -19.47
C PHE A 267 -3.79 19.51 -18.35
N LEU A 268 -4.06 19.84 -17.09
CA LEU A 268 -3.31 19.28 -15.96
C LEU A 268 -3.55 17.77 -15.82
N ARG A 269 -4.78 17.30 -16.04
CA ARG A 269 -5.06 15.85 -16.08
C ARG A 269 -4.23 15.14 -17.15
N TRP A 270 -4.23 15.66 -18.39
CA TRP A 270 -3.44 15.08 -19.47
C TRP A 270 -1.94 15.15 -19.21
N PHE A 271 -1.47 16.21 -18.53
CA PHE A 271 -0.06 16.36 -18.18
C PHE A 271 0.39 15.35 -17.11
N ILE A 272 -0.48 15.04 -16.14
CA ILE A 272 -0.26 13.96 -15.17
C ILE A 272 -0.32 12.59 -15.87
N GLU A 273 -1.28 12.36 -16.79
CA GLU A 273 -1.36 11.12 -17.58
C GLU A 273 -0.09 10.92 -18.42
N TRP A 274 0.44 12.02 -18.98
CA TRP A 274 1.67 12.04 -19.75
C TRP A 274 2.87 11.66 -18.91
N SER A 275 2.99 12.20 -17.70
CA SER A 275 4.13 11.91 -16.82
C SER A 275 4.08 10.48 -16.27
N ASP A 276 2.90 9.98 -15.88
CA ASP A 276 2.72 8.58 -15.41
C ASP A 276 3.14 7.61 -16.53
N TYR A 277 2.64 7.84 -17.75
CA TYR A 277 3.00 7.03 -18.92
C TYR A 277 4.49 7.12 -19.27
N PHE A 278 5.04 8.33 -19.33
CA PHE A 278 6.46 8.53 -19.65
C PHE A 278 7.37 7.80 -18.67
N CYS A 279 7.11 7.94 -17.37
CA CYS A 279 7.93 7.32 -16.33
C CYS A 279 7.87 5.79 -16.39
N ALA A 280 6.68 5.22 -16.63
CA ALA A 280 6.53 3.78 -16.80
C ALA A 280 7.29 3.27 -18.03
N GLU A 281 7.22 3.96 -19.16
CA GLU A 281 7.94 3.58 -20.38
C GLU A 281 9.45 3.80 -20.25
N GLN A 282 9.88 4.87 -19.59
CA GLN A 282 11.28 5.13 -19.31
C GLN A 282 11.91 4.00 -18.52
N ALA A 283 11.25 3.53 -17.46
CA ALA A 283 11.73 2.42 -16.65
C ALA A 283 11.99 1.17 -17.51
N LYS A 284 11.06 0.80 -18.41
CA LYS A 284 11.22 -0.31 -19.36
C LYS A 284 12.41 -0.10 -20.31
N ARG A 285 12.61 1.12 -20.79
CA ARG A 285 13.71 1.48 -21.69
C ARG A 285 15.07 1.45 -20.99
N LEU A 286 15.14 1.87 -19.73
CA LEU A 286 16.36 1.80 -18.92
C LEU A 286 16.78 0.36 -18.65
N VAL A 287 15.84 -0.56 -18.42
CA VAL A 287 16.13 -2.01 -18.33
C VAL A 287 16.75 -2.52 -19.63
N THR A 288 16.15 -2.18 -20.78
CA THR A 288 16.68 -2.58 -22.10
C THR A 288 18.07 -1.95 -22.36
N LEU A 289 18.28 -0.71 -21.94
CA LEU A 289 19.58 -0.04 -22.06
C LEU A 289 20.64 -0.74 -21.21
N LYS A 290 20.30 -1.15 -19.98
CA LYS A 290 21.19 -1.88 -19.08
C LYS A 290 21.61 -3.24 -19.67
N GLU A 291 20.66 -4.00 -20.22
CA GLU A 291 20.91 -5.29 -20.88
C GLU A 291 21.90 -5.15 -22.05
N ASN A 292 21.84 -4.05 -22.79
CA ASN A 292 22.65 -3.83 -23.99
C ASN A 292 23.90 -2.97 -23.77
N CYS A 293 24.02 -2.30 -22.63
CA CYS A 293 25.15 -1.47 -22.22
C CYS A 293 25.54 -1.70 -20.74
N PRO A 294 26.04 -2.90 -20.39
CA PRO A 294 26.52 -3.20 -19.03
C PRO A 294 27.76 -2.37 -18.67
N ALA A 295 28.12 -2.31 -17.38
CA ALA A 295 29.27 -1.53 -16.89
C ALA A 295 30.60 -1.91 -17.57
N GLU A 296 30.77 -3.20 -17.88
CA GLU A 296 31.96 -3.79 -18.53
C GLU A 296 32.06 -3.49 -20.04
N THR A 297 31.11 -2.73 -20.61
CA THR A 297 31.04 -2.50 -22.08
C THR A 297 32.35 -2.00 -22.67
N CYS A 298 33.04 -1.07 -21.98
CA CYS A 298 34.25 -0.46 -22.52
C CYS A 298 35.49 -1.38 -22.44
N THR A 299 35.41 -2.50 -21.71
CA THR A 299 36.48 -3.51 -21.57
C THR A 299 36.18 -4.79 -22.34
N ASN A 300 34.92 -5.05 -22.72
CA ASN A 300 34.46 -6.27 -23.43
C ASN A 300 34.62 -6.26 -24.97
N GLY A 301 35.72 -5.70 -25.48
CA GLY A 301 36.03 -5.69 -26.92
C GLY A 301 35.17 -4.73 -27.78
N GLU A 302 35.43 -4.67 -29.09
CA GLU A 302 34.77 -3.70 -30.00
C GLU A 302 33.28 -3.98 -30.21
N GLU A 303 32.86 -5.25 -30.17
CA GLU A 303 31.47 -5.64 -30.38
C GLU A 303 30.56 -5.15 -29.24
N GLY A 304 31.01 -5.26 -27.99
CA GLY A 304 30.31 -4.72 -26.82
C GLY A 304 30.13 -3.21 -26.91
N LYS A 305 31.19 -2.47 -27.27
CA LYS A 305 31.14 -1.01 -27.48
C LYS A 305 30.12 -0.62 -28.54
N LYS A 306 30.11 -1.31 -29.67
CA LYS A 306 29.15 -1.05 -30.77
C LYS A 306 27.71 -1.30 -30.31
N LYS A 307 27.45 -2.39 -29.59
CA LYS A 307 26.11 -2.74 -29.08
C LYS A 307 25.59 -1.70 -28.07
N CYS A 308 26.43 -1.26 -27.12
CA CYS A 308 26.05 -0.21 -26.19
C CYS A 308 25.79 1.13 -26.89
N SER A 309 26.69 1.55 -27.78
CA SER A 309 26.54 2.82 -28.51
C SER A 309 25.22 2.87 -29.30
N GLN A 310 24.86 1.75 -29.96
CA GLN A 310 23.56 1.60 -30.63
C GLN A 310 22.37 1.67 -29.67
N ALA A 311 22.48 1.03 -28.49
CA ALA A 311 21.43 1.08 -27.48
C ALA A 311 21.23 2.49 -26.91
N CYS A 312 22.32 3.21 -26.61
CA CYS A 312 22.28 4.61 -26.21
C CYS A 312 21.66 5.49 -27.30
N GLY A 313 22.05 5.32 -28.56
CA GLY A 313 21.47 6.05 -29.68
C GLY A 313 19.96 5.83 -29.84
N LYS A 314 19.48 4.59 -29.65
CA LYS A 314 18.05 4.25 -29.64
C LYS A 314 17.32 4.90 -28.47
N TYR A 315 17.90 4.85 -27.27
CA TYR A 315 17.31 5.48 -26.08
C TYR A 315 17.19 6.99 -26.26
N LYS A 316 18.27 7.65 -26.68
CA LYS A 316 18.29 9.10 -26.95
C LYS A 316 17.25 9.49 -27.99
N SER A 317 17.20 8.79 -29.13
CA SER A 317 16.23 9.07 -30.19
C SER A 317 14.78 8.96 -29.72
N TRP A 318 14.47 7.99 -28.86
CA TRP A 318 13.16 7.90 -28.21
C TRP A 318 12.92 9.09 -27.27
N LEU A 319 13.91 9.46 -26.46
CA LEU A 319 13.83 10.53 -25.47
C LEU A 319 13.59 11.91 -26.11
N GLU A 320 14.18 12.22 -27.26
CA GLU A 320 14.00 13.51 -27.96
C GLU A 320 12.53 13.88 -28.21
N THR A 321 11.70 12.88 -28.52
CA THR A 321 10.26 13.10 -28.70
C THR A 321 9.61 13.53 -27.37
N TRP A 322 9.95 12.85 -26.27
CA TRP A 322 9.42 13.15 -24.94
C TRP A 322 9.96 14.47 -24.38
N LYS A 323 11.23 14.82 -24.64
CA LYS A 323 11.79 16.15 -24.36
C LYS A 323 10.95 17.24 -24.99
N THR A 324 10.65 17.09 -26.28
CA THR A 324 9.84 18.07 -27.03
C THR A 324 8.45 18.21 -26.42
N HIS A 325 7.78 17.09 -26.09
CA HIS A 325 6.48 17.09 -25.43
C HIS A 325 6.52 17.78 -24.06
N TYR A 326 7.53 17.51 -23.24
CA TYR A 326 7.69 18.14 -21.93
C TYR A 326 7.87 19.64 -22.07
N ILE A 327 8.79 20.09 -22.93
CA ILE A 327 9.09 21.52 -23.13
C ILE A 327 7.82 22.29 -23.56
N GLN A 328 7.01 21.72 -24.44
CA GLN A 328 5.75 22.33 -24.87
C GLN A 328 4.74 22.45 -23.71
N GLN A 329 4.52 21.36 -22.99
CA GLN A 329 3.57 21.33 -21.87
C GLN A 329 4.04 22.19 -20.69
N SER A 330 5.33 22.20 -20.39
CA SER A 330 5.89 22.98 -19.29
C SER A 330 5.79 24.47 -19.55
N ARG A 331 5.99 24.91 -20.80
CA ARG A 331 5.72 26.30 -21.23
C ARG A 331 4.25 26.67 -21.03
N LYS A 332 3.33 25.80 -21.45
CA LYS A 332 1.89 26.01 -21.23
C LYS A 332 1.56 26.10 -19.74
N PHE A 333 2.09 25.18 -18.92
CA PHE A 333 1.92 25.18 -17.47
C PHE A 333 2.33 26.52 -16.85
N VAL A 334 3.54 27.00 -17.16
CA VAL A 334 4.05 28.27 -16.63
C VAL A 334 3.24 29.46 -17.15
N LYS A 335 2.86 29.48 -18.43
CA LYS A 335 2.03 30.54 -19.02
C LYS A 335 0.67 30.61 -18.34
N ASP A 336 -0.03 29.49 -18.22
CA ASP A 336 -1.35 29.42 -17.62
C ASP A 336 -1.31 29.71 -16.11
N LYS A 337 -0.22 29.32 -15.42
CA LYS A 337 0.03 29.70 -14.02
C LYS A 337 0.19 31.22 -13.86
N LYS A 338 0.98 31.87 -14.72
CA LYS A 338 1.15 33.35 -14.72
C LYS A 338 -0.13 34.11 -15.05
N LEU A 339 -1.00 33.50 -15.86
CA LEU A 339 -2.32 34.04 -16.20
C LEU A 339 -3.41 33.66 -15.18
N ASP A 340 -3.02 33.12 -14.02
CA ASP A 340 -3.94 32.80 -12.92
C ASP A 340 -5.07 31.81 -13.27
N LYS A 341 -4.92 31.04 -14.35
CA LYS A 341 -5.98 30.14 -14.84
C LYS A 341 -6.31 28.98 -13.89
N TYR A 342 -5.48 28.75 -12.88
CA TYR A 342 -5.63 27.67 -11.90
C TYR A 342 -6.18 28.12 -10.55
N LYS A 343 -6.36 29.44 -10.31
CA LYS A 343 -6.75 29.99 -9.00
C LYS A 343 -8.10 29.48 -8.50
N GLU A 344 -9.06 29.30 -9.39
CA GLU A 344 -10.42 28.84 -9.04
C GLU A 344 -10.61 27.34 -9.32
N THR A 345 -9.56 26.54 -9.12
CA THR A 345 -9.57 25.10 -9.41
C THR A 345 -9.05 24.28 -8.23
N PRO A 346 -9.41 22.99 -8.10
CA PRO A 346 -8.86 22.13 -7.05
C PRO A 346 -7.33 21.96 -7.11
N ALA A 347 -6.71 22.29 -8.24
CA ALA A 347 -5.26 22.19 -8.41
C ALA A 347 -4.49 23.42 -7.90
N LYS A 348 -5.18 24.48 -7.42
CA LYS A 348 -4.56 25.75 -7.00
C LYS A 348 -3.35 25.55 -6.10
N GLU A 349 -3.54 24.86 -4.96
CA GLU A 349 -2.49 24.71 -3.95
C GLU A 349 -1.27 23.96 -4.49
N ASP A 350 -1.50 22.87 -5.21
CA ASP A 350 -0.43 22.06 -5.82
C ASP A 350 0.34 22.86 -6.87
N VAL A 351 -0.37 23.66 -7.67
CA VAL A 351 0.23 24.50 -8.70
C VAL A 351 1.01 25.66 -8.08
N GLU A 352 0.49 26.31 -7.04
CA GLU A 352 1.14 27.44 -6.36
C GLU A 352 2.46 27.02 -5.72
N LYS A 353 2.49 25.84 -5.07
CA LYS A 353 3.69 25.24 -4.44
C LYS A 353 4.82 24.92 -5.44
N ALA A 354 4.46 24.57 -6.68
CA ALA A 354 5.44 24.16 -7.68
C ALA A 354 6.09 25.37 -8.37
N THR A 355 7.40 25.56 -8.19
CA THR A 355 8.16 26.59 -8.95
C THR A 355 8.30 26.20 -10.41
N HIS A 356 8.53 24.91 -10.67
CA HIS A 356 8.72 24.34 -12.00
C HIS A 356 7.68 23.26 -12.32
N ALA A 357 7.42 23.02 -13.60
CA ALA A 357 6.45 22.02 -14.03
C ALA A 357 6.79 20.61 -13.54
N TYR A 358 8.07 20.23 -13.51
CA TYR A 358 8.49 18.92 -13.00
C TYR A 358 8.15 18.72 -11.52
N GLN A 359 8.21 19.77 -10.70
CA GLN A 359 7.88 19.70 -9.28
C GLN A 359 6.38 19.44 -9.10
N TYR A 360 5.55 20.12 -9.89
CA TYR A 360 4.12 19.82 -9.94
C TYR A 360 3.88 18.35 -10.31
N LEU A 361 4.51 17.87 -11.38
CA LEU A 361 4.37 16.47 -11.81
C LEU A 361 4.88 15.49 -10.76
N HIS A 362 6.00 15.76 -10.10
CA HIS A 362 6.53 14.94 -9.01
C HIS A 362 5.50 14.78 -7.90
N GLU A 363 4.97 15.89 -7.38
CA GLU A 363 3.95 15.89 -6.33
C GLU A 363 2.69 15.13 -6.76
N GLN A 364 2.24 15.29 -8.01
CA GLN A 364 1.10 14.54 -8.51
C GLN A 364 1.40 13.04 -8.65
N LEU A 365 2.59 12.66 -9.12
CA LEU A 365 3.02 11.27 -9.26
C LEU A 365 3.18 10.59 -7.90
N GLN A 366 3.67 11.28 -6.87
CA GLN A 366 3.72 10.74 -5.50
C GLN A 366 2.33 10.32 -5.01
N LYS A 367 1.27 11.04 -5.41
CA LYS A 367 -0.12 10.67 -5.09
C LYS A 367 -0.59 9.40 -5.82
N LEU A 368 0.05 9.00 -6.92
CA LEU A 368 -0.33 7.81 -7.71
C LEU A 368 0.34 6.52 -7.24
N CYS A 369 1.36 6.61 -6.39
CA CYS A 369 2.31 5.53 -6.16
C CYS A 369 2.33 5.07 -4.68
N PRO A 370 1.50 4.09 -4.30
CA PRO A 370 1.50 3.55 -2.93
C PRO A 370 2.81 2.84 -2.54
N ASN A 371 3.63 2.41 -3.51
CA ASN A 371 4.83 1.60 -3.29
C ASN A 371 6.18 2.38 -3.38
N GLY A 372 6.13 3.72 -3.42
CA GLY A 372 7.31 4.56 -3.19
C GLY A 372 8.41 4.53 -4.27
N ASN A 373 8.08 4.34 -5.54
CA ASN A 373 9.08 4.44 -6.63
C ASN A 373 8.64 5.36 -7.78
N CYS A 374 8.25 6.60 -7.44
CA CYS A 374 7.88 7.63 -8.41
C CYS A 374 8.81 8.84 -8.36
N SER A 375 10.12 8.54 -8.30
CA SER A 375 11.22 9.52 -8.34
C SER A 375 11.55 10.03 -9.75
N CYS A 376 10.94 9.48 -10.80
CA CYS A 376 11.19 9.85 -12.19
C CYS A 376 11.12 11.37 -12.48
N MET A 377 10.27 12.13 -11.77
CA MET A 377 10.18 13.58 -11.93
C MET A 377 10.80 14.37 -10.76
N ASN A 378 11.60 13.74 -9.90
CA ASN A 378 12.11 14.35 -8.67
C ASN A 378 13.20 15.40 -8.91
N ASP A 379 14.26 14.99 -9.60
CA ASP A 379 15.48 15.76 -9.69
C ASP A 379 15.50 16.68 -10.92
N PRO A 380 16.10 17.88 -10.83
CA PRO A 380 16.30 18.74 -11.98
C PRO A 380 17.41 18.21 -12.89
N SER A 381 17.28 18.46 -14.19
CA SER A 381 18.27 18.14 -15.23
C SER A 381 19.65 18.70 -14.90
N LYS A 382 20.69 17.88 -15.12
CA LYS A 382 22.10 18.28 -14.94
C LYS A 382 22.69 18.87 -16.23
N GLU A 383 21.95 18.85 -17.33
CA GLU A 383 22.40 19.39 -18.62
C GLU A 383 22.39 20.93 -18.62
N PRO A 384 23.33 21.58 -19.33
CA PRO A 384 23.35 23.03 -19.43
C PRO A 384 22.02 23.53 -19.99
N LYS A 385 21.48 24.63 -19.42
CA LYS A 385 20.21 25.24 -19.81
C LYS A 385 20.18 25.58 -21.30
N LYS A 386 19.79 24.63 -22.14
CA LYS A 386 19.48 24.86 -23.55
C LYS A 386 18.01 25.29 -23.65
N SER A 387 17.68 26.40 -23.01
CA SER A 387 16.44 27.10 -23.33
C SER A 387 16.79 28.22 -24.31
N PRO A 388 16.64 28.00 -25.63
CA PRO A 388 17.00 29.02 -26.62
C PRO A 388 16.19 30.33 -26.54
N ASP A 389 15.24 30.46 -25.61
CA ASP A 389 14.21 31.51 -25.58
C ASP A 389 13.96 32.11 -24.17
N GLY A 390 14.90 31.97 -23.23
CA GLY A 390 14.82 32.68 -21.94
C GLY A 390 13.80 32.17 -20.90
N SER A 391 13.15 31.01 -21.12
CA SER A 391 12.29 30.38 -20.11
C SER A 391 13.07 30.00 -18.84
N THR A 392 12.51 30.31 -17.66
CA THR A 392 13.08 29.95 -16.36
C THR A 392 12.70 28.54 -15.90
N ASP A 393 11.83 27.84 -16.62
CA ASP A 393 11.42 26.47 -16.27
C ASP A 393 12.55 25.46 -16.49
N ILE A 394 12.65 24.49 -15.58
CA ILE A 394 13.71 23.47 -15.58
C ILE A 394 13.10 22.12 -15.97
N MET A 395 13.84 21.37 -16.79
CA MET A 395 13.49 20.01 -17.18
C MET A 395 13.91 19.02 -16.09
N PRO A 396 13.19 17.90 -15.86
CA PRO A 396 13.62 16.86 -14.93
C PRO A 396 14.83 16.08 -15.46
N ALA A 397 15.62 15.50 -14.56
CA ALA A 397 16.79 14.66 -14.85
C ALA A 397 16.44 13.38 -15.61
N SER A 398 15.20 12.89 -15.49
CA SER A 398 14.70 11.78 -16.32
C SER A 398 14.70 12.11 -17.81
N LEU A 399 14.76 13.38 -18.18
CA LEU A 399 14.90 13.80 -19.56
C LEU A 399 16.34 14.21 -19.88
N ASP A 400 17.39 13.77 -19.19
CA ASP A 400 18.78 14.01 -19.64
C ASP A 400 19.14 13.08 -20.83
N ASP A 401 19.90 13.57 -21.83
CA ASP A 401 20.34 12.79 -23.01
C ASP A 401 21.05 11.51 -22.59
N VAL A 402 21.84 11.62 -21.53
CA VAL A 402 22.56 10.52 -20.91
C VAL A 402 21.93 10.30 -19.54
N PRO A 403 21.24 9.16 -19.34
CA PRO A 403 20.74 8.81 -18.01
C PRO A 403 21.88 8.73 -17.00
N GLU A 404 21.58 9.13 -15.76
CA GLU A 404 22.49 8.95 -14.64
C GLU A 404 23.01 7.51 -14.61
N GLY A 405 24.32 7.30 -14.58
CA GLY A 405 24.90 5.94 -14.63
C GLY A 405 25.56 5.58 -15.94
N TYR A 406 25.28 6.33 -17.01
CA TYR A 406 25.79 6.04 -18.35
C TYR A 406 26.81 7.07 -18.86
N GLU A 407 27.27 7.99 -17.99
CA GLU A 407 28.26 9.00 -18.35
C GLU A 407 29.57 8.34 -18.81
N GLY A 408 29.97 8.62 -20.06
CA GLY A 408 31.17 8.03 -20.66
C GLY A 408 31.05 6.56 -21.07
N ARG A 409 29.90 5.89 -20.84
CA ARG A 409 29.68 4.48 -21.23
C ARG A 409 29.27 4.34 -22.70
N CYS A 410 28.50 5.30 -23.21
CA CYS A 410 27.98 5.27 -24.59
C CYS A 410 29.06 5.52 -25.66
N ASP A 411 30.15 6.19 -25.29
CA ASP A 411 31.24 6.65 -26.16
C ASP A 411 32.64 6.21 -25.67
N CYS A 412 32.77 5.63 -24.47
CA CYS A 412 34.02 5.13 -23.88
C CYS A 412 35.16 6.17 -23.86
N THR A 413 34.83 7.45 -23.65
CA THR A 413 35.78 8.59 -23.74
C THR A 413 36.44 8.97 -22.41
N LYS A 414 36.03 8.39 -21.27
CA LYS A 414 36.63 8.64 -19.94
C LYS A 414 37.22 7.37 -19.34
N ALA A 415 38.43 7.47 -18.76
CA ALA A 415 39.00 6.43 -17.90
C ALA A 415 38.10 6.21 -16.68
N LEU A 416 37.73 4.96 -16.43
CA LEU A 416 36.82 4.57 -15.35
C LEU A 416 37.38 5.06 -13.99
N PRO A 417 36.68 5.94 -13.24
CA PRO A 417 36.97 6.09 -11.83
C PRO A 417 36.67 4.76 -11.11
N PRO A 418 37.37 4.44 -10.00
CA PRO A 418 36.95 3.33 -9.15
C PRO A 418 35.52 3.60 -8.69
N SER A 419 34.63 2.71 -9.12
CA SER A 419 33.21 2.57 -8.79
C SER A 419 32.72 3.46 -7.64
N LYS A 420 32.13 4.60 -7.99
CA LYS A 420 30.87 5.02 -7.37
C LYS A 420 29.80 4.83 -8.43
N LEU A 421 28.99 3.79 -8.26
CA LEU A 421 27.80 3.55 -9.07
C LEU A 421 26.93 4.82 -9.07
N PRO A 422 26.45 5.25 -10.22
CA PRO A 422 25.19 5.96 -10.27
C PRO A 422 24.07 4.90 -10.37
N GLU A 423 23.14 4.96 -9.43
CA GLU A 423 21.97 4.09 -9.35
C GLU A 423 20.98 4.45 -10.47
N VAL A 424 21.09 3.78 -11.61
CA VAL A 424 19.94 3.51 -12.47
C VAL A 424 19.09 2.49 -11.73
N PRO A 425 17.74 2.58 -11.72
CA PRO A 425 16.92 1.51 -11.18
C PRO A 425 17.23 0.23 -11.96
N GLU A 426 18.07 -0.60 -11.36
CA GLU A 426 17.70 -2.00 -11.18
C GLU A 426 16.20 -1.99 -10.90
N THR A 427 15.46 -2.87 -11.54
CA THR A 427 14.31 -3.42 -10.83
C THR A 427 14.91 -3.93 -9.52
N LEU A 428 14.92 -3.05 -8.51
CA LEU A 428 15.49 -3.32 -7.21
C LEU A 428 14.79 -4.60 -6.84
N PRO A 429 15.55 -5.68 -6.60
CA PRO A 429 14.93 -6.98 -6.44
C PRO A 429 13.84 -6.79 -5.38
N SER A 430 12.62 -7.13 -5.77
CA SER A 430 11.47 -7.15 -4.89
C SER A 430 11.85 -7.93 -3.64
N ALA A 431 11.13 -7.71 -2.55
CA ALA A 431 11.44 -8.42 -1.32
C ALA A 431 11.43 -9.95 -1.54
N CYS A 432 10.53 -10.46 -2.37
CA CYS A 432 10.52 -11.87 -2.78
C CYS A 432 11.73 -12.29 -3.61
N GLU A 433 12.24 -11.47 -4.54
CA GLU A 433 13.47 -11.79 -5.30
C GLU A 433 14.71 -11.81 -4.41
N ILE A 434 14.80 -10.90 -3.43
CA ILE A 434 15.85 -10.94 -2.41
C ILE A 434 15.75 -12.25 -1.62
N VAL A 435 14.55 -12.69 -1.26
CA VAL A 435 14.35 -13.94 -0.52
C VAL A 435 14.65 -15.18 -1.34
N GLU A 436 14.26 -15.20 -2.62
CA GLU A 436 14.55 -16.29 -3.56
C GLU A 436 16.06 -16.53 -3.71
N THR A 437 16.85 -15.45 -3.74
CA THR A 437 18.32 -15.55 -3.80
C THR A 437 18.95 -15.86 -2.45
N LEU A 438 18.32 -15.42 -1.35
CA LEU A 438 18.80 -15.63 0.02
C LEU A 438 18.62 -17.07 0.50
N ILE A 439 17.47 -17.68 0.22
CA ILE A 439 17.07 -18.98 0.77
C ILE A 439 17.16 -20.04 -0.32
N ALA A 440 18.14 -20.93 -0.20
CA ALA A 440 18.33 -22.03 -1.14
C ALA A 440 17.07 -22.91 -1.25
N LYS A 441 16.74 -23.35 -2.47
CA LYS A 441 15.54 -24.17 -2.77
C LYS A 441 15.45 -25.47 -1.95
N ASN A 442 16.58 -26.02 -1.55
CA ASN A 442 16.70 -27.26 -0.78
C ASN A 442 16.97 -27.02 0.71
N ASN A 443 16.89 -25.78 1.20
CA ASN A 443 17.04 -25.52 2.62
C ASN A 443 15.79 -26.02 3.36
N ASP A 444 15.99 -26.98 4.24
CA ASP A 444 14.97 -27.66 5.04
C ASP A 444 14.82 -27.08 6.45
N GLY A 445 15.47 -25.93 6.72
CA GLY A 445 15.50 -25.29 8.03
C GLY A 445 16.66 -25.72 8.91
N ASN A 446 17.50 -26.67 8.49
CA ASN A 446 18.67 -27.12 9.25
C ASN A 446 19.98 -26.43 8.83
N THR A 447 19.99 -25.79 7.65
CA THR A 447 21.17 -25.09 7.12
C THR A 447 21.08 -23.60 7.41
N ALA A 448 22.19 -23.01 7.88
CA ALA A 448 22.28 -21.58 8.16
C ALA A 448 22.04 -20.72 6.90
N ILE A 449 21.45 -19.54 7.08
CA ILE A 449 21.25 -18.53 6.04
C ILE A 449 22.16 -17.35 6.39
N GLY A 450 23.28 -17.22 5.67
CA GLY A 450 24.37 -16.34 6.10
C GLY A 450 24.85 -16.74 7.51
N GLY A 451 24.98 -15.77 8.41
CA GLY A 451 25.26 -16.04 9.83
C GLY A 451 24.05 -16.36 10.69
N CYS A 452 22.84 -16.36 10.14
CA CYS A 452 21.63 -16.71 10.90
C CYS A 452 21.44 -18.22 10.95
N ASN A 453 21.25 -18.74 12.17
CA ASN A 453 21.20 -20.17 12.45
C ASN A 453 19.78 -20.65 12.80
N PRO A 454 19.49 -21.95 12.60
CA PRO A 454 18.24 -22.56 13.08
C PRO A 454 17.99 -22.30 14.56
N LYS A 455 16.73 -22.02 14.93
CA LYS A 455 16.40 -21.61 16.32
C LYS A 455 16.70 -22.68 17.36
N ASN A 456 16.61 -23.95 16.98
CA ASN A 456 16.92 -25.12 17.82
C ASN A 456 18.40 -25.52 17.78
N LYS A 457 19.27 -24.81 17.05
CA LYS A 457 20.71 -25.15 16.99
C LYS A 457 21.31 -25.17 18.39
N GLY A 458 21.86 -26.32 18.79
CA GLY A 458 22.45 -26.55 20.11
C GLY A 458 21.45 -26.90 21.22
N ASN A 459 20.19 -27.24 20.90
CA ASN A 459 19.13 -27.64 21.84
C ASN A 459 18.88 -26.66 23.01
N ASN A 460 19.22 -25.38 22.83
CA ASN A 460 19.18 -24.37 23.89
C ASN A 460 18.46 -23.10 23.40
N TYR A 461 17.14 -23.21 23.19
CA TYR A 461 16.31 -22.03 23.00
C TYR A 461 16.16 -21.32 24.36
N PRO A 462 16.45 -20.01 24.45
CA PRO A 462 16.55 -19.34 25.74
C PRO A 462 15.19 -19.25 26.43
N LYS A 463 15.22 -19.18 27.77
CA LYS A 463 14.09 -18.71 28.57
C LYS A 463 14.05 -17.18 28.59
N TRP A 464 12.93 -16.61 29.04
CA TRP A 464 12.81 -15.18 29.33
C TRP A 464 13.94 -14.70 30.25
N LYS A 465 14.52 -13.54 29.94
CA LYS A 465 15.62 -12.93 30.72
C LYS A 465 15.18 -11.60 31.29
N CYS A 466 15.03 -11.53 32.61
CA CYS A 466 14.47 -10.37 33.32
C CYS A 466 15.51 -9.64 34.16
N GLY A 467 15.71 -8.35 33.89
CA GLY A 467 16.72 -7.52 34.56
C GLY A 467 18.16 -7.95 34.26
N ASP A 468 18.37 -8.64 33.14
CA ASP A 468 19.70 -9.06 32.72
C ASP A 468 20.46 -7.85 32.19
N GLN A 469 21.42 -7.38 32.99
CA GLN A 469 22.26 -6.21 32.69
C GLN A 469 23.19 -6.41 31.49
N SER A 470 23.28 -7.64 30.94
CA SER A 470 23.93 -7.92 29.66
C SER A 470 23.02 -7.73 28.45
N LEU A 471 21.71 -7.50 28.64
CA LEU A 471 20.73 -7.40 27.56
C LEU A 471 19.97 -6.07 27.57
N VAL A 472 19.64 -5.56 28.75
CA VAL A 472 18.86 -4.33 28.96
C VAL A 472 19.53 -3.44 30.01
N THR A 473 19.23 -2.14 30.00
CA THR A 473 19.78 -1.18 30.98
C THR A 473 19.03 -1.18 32.30
N ASP A 474 17.75 -1.56 32.28
CA ASP A 474 16.84 -1.52 33.41
C ASP A 474 16.61 -2.91 34.04
N ASN A 475 16.53 -2.97 35.37
CA ASN A 475 16.38 -4.20 36.14
C ASN A 475 14.96 -4.82 36.06
N ASN A 476 14.00 -4.05 35.59
CA ASN A 476 12.58 -4.39 35.60
C ASN A 476 12.07 -4.84 34.21
N THR A 477 12.94 -4.89 33.20
CA THR A 477 12.58 -5.30 31.83
C THR A 477 12.87 -6.79 31.61
N CYS A 478 11.94 -7.49 30.98
CA CYS A 478 12.12 -8.88 30.52
C CYS A 478 12.28 -8.92 29.00
N MET A 479 13.40 -9.46 28.51
CA MET A 479 13.64 -9.64 27.07
C MET A 479 13.05 -10.99 26.62
N PRO A 480 12.20 -11.01 25.57
CA PRO A 480 11.62 -12.25 25.05
C PRO A 480 12.69 -13.20 24.50
N PRO A 481 12.52 -14.53 24.65
CA PRO A 481 13.36 -15.54 24.00
C PRO A 481 13.57 -15.30 22.50
N ARG A 482 12.49 -14.94 21.79
CA ARG A 482 12.48 -14.60 20.37
C ARG A 482 13.42 -13.43 20.08
N ARG A 483 13.34 -12.36 20.88
CA ARG A 483 14.21 -11.19 20.74
C ARG A 483 15.69 -11.49 21.04
N ILE A 484 15.97 -12.34 22.02
CA ILE A 484 17.34 -12.80 22.35
C ILE A 484 17.96 -13.54 21.17
N LYS A 485 17.17 -14.33 20.44
CA LYS A 485 17.58 -15.13 19.27
C LYS A 485 17.27 -14.45 17.93
N LEU A 486 16.99 -13.14 17.91
CA LEU A 486 16.65 -12.40 16.69
C LEU A 486 17.83 -12.38 15.72
N CYS A 487 17.58 -12.71 14.46
CA CYS A 487 18.58 -12.66 13.39
C CYS A 487 18.95 -11.20 13.07
N LEU A 488 20.19 -10.81 13.37
CA LEU A 488 20.73 -9.48 13.07
C LEU A 488 21.90 -9.50 12.08
N TYR A 489 22.31 -10.67 11.61
CA TYR A 489 23.56 -10.87 10.88
C TYR A 489 23.79 -9.85 9.76
N TYR A 490 22.84 -9.70 8.83
CA TYR A 490 23.00 -8.77 7.70
C TYR A 490 23.00 -7.29 8.13
N LEU A 491 22.45 -6.97 9.30
CA LEU A 491 22.54 -5.61 9.88
C LEU A 491 23.89 -5.37 10.58
N THR A 492 24.62 -6.42 10.93
CA THR A 492 25.97 -6.32 11.51
C THR A 492 27.07 -6.24 10.45
N GLU A 493 26.77 -6.62 9.20
CA GLU A 493 27.68 -6.44 8.07
C GLU A 493 27.86 -4.95 7.72
N SER A 494 28.91 -4.63 6.96
CA SER A 494 29.15 -3.26 6.52
C SER A 494 28.02 -2.78 5.59
N ILE A 495 27.30 -1.74 6.01
CA ILE A 495 26.16 -1.16 5.27
C ILE A 495 26.58 0.19 4.68
N SER A 496 26.71 0.25 3.36
CA SER A 496 26.99 1.49 2.63
C SER A 496 25.73 1.98 1.89
N GLY A 497 24.93 2.82 2.56
CA GLY A 497 23.77 3.47 1.95
C GLY A 497 22.42 2.83 2.29
N LYS A 498 21.35 3.55 1.94
CA LYS A 498 19.96 3.24 2.32
C LYS A 498 19.40 2.01 1.60
N GLU A 499 19.81 1.77 0.36
CA GLU A 499 19.37 0.58 -0.38
C GLU A 499 19.95 -0.71 0.20
N LYS A 500 21.23 -0.70 0.58
CA LYS A 500 21.85 -1.83 1.30
C LYS A 500 21.28 -2.00 2.70
N LEU A 501 20.88 -0.92 3.35
CA LEU A 501 20.14 -1.01 4.62
C LEU A 501 18.80 -1.71 4.44
N LYS A 502 18.04 -1.37 3.40
CA LYS A 502 16.76 -2.01 3.05
C LYS A 502 16.94 -3.50 2.80
N GLU A 503 17.92 -3.85 1.97
CA GLU A 503 18.28 -5.24 1.66
C GLU A 503 18.66 -6.01 2.93
N ALA A 504 19.46 -5.42 3.83
CA ALA A 504 19.86 -6.03 5.09
C ALA A 504 18.65 -6.31 6.02
N PHE A 505 17.72 -5.35 6.13
CA PHE A 505 16.48 -5.57 6.90
C PHE A 505 15.62 -6.68 6.31
N ILE A 506 15.42 -6.70 4.98
CA ILE A 506 14.67 -7.76 4.30
C ILE A 506 15.31 -9.12 4.56
N LYS A 507 16.63 -9.23 4.40
CA LYS A 507 17.35 -10.51 4.61
C LYS A 507 17.28 -10.99 6.06
N CYS A 508 17.47 -10.10 7.03
CA CYS A 508 17.33 -10.42 8.44
C CYS A 508 15.91 -10.91 8.76
N ALA A 509 14.89 -10.16 8.36
CA ALA A 509 13.49 -10.48 8.65
C ALA A 509 13.03 -11.76 7.95
N ALA A 510 13.50 -12.01 6.72
CA ALA A 510 13.25 -13.23 5.98
C ALA A 510 13.89 -14.46 6.64
N ALA A 511 15.20 -14.40 6.95
CA ALA A 511 15.90 -15.51 7.61
C ALA A 511 15.32 -15.79 9.00
N GLU A 512 14.96 -14.73 9.75
CA GLU A 512 14.25 -14.84 11.02
C GLU A 512 12.93 -15.60 10.89
N THR A 513 12.09 -15.19 9.94
CA THR A 513 10.76 -15.79 9.72
C THR A 513 10.88 -17.24 9.27
N PHE A 514 11.81 -17.53 8.36
CA PHE A 514 12.08 -18.88 7.87
C PHE A 514 12.45 -19.84 9.02
N PHE A 515 13.47 -19.50 9.81
CA PHE A 515 13.88 -20.36 10.92
C PHE A 515 12.84 -20.43 12.04
N SER A 516 12.12 -19.34 12.30
CA SER A 516 11.02 -19.33 13.27
C SER A 516 9.88 -20.25 12.84
N TRP A 517 9.56 -20.33 11.55
CA TRP A 517 8.56 -21.29 11.05
C TRP A 517 9.00 -22.74 11.24
N HIS A 518 10.23 -23.08 10.87
CA HIS A 518 10.75 -24.45 11.06
C HIS A 518 10.76 -24.84 12.54
N TYR A 519 11.13 -23.93 13.43
CA TYR A 519 11.05 -24.16 14.87
C TYR A 519 9.61 -24.32 15.38
N TYR A 520 8.71 -23.49 14.89
CA TYR A 520 7.29 -23.53 15.21
C TYR A 520 6.65 -24.88 14.85
N LYS A 521 6.97 -25.43 13.67
CA LYS A 521 6.49 -26.74 13.21
C LYS A 521 6.95 -27.89 14.10
N ILE A 522 8.21 -27.88 14.52
CA ILE A 522 8.76 -28.91 15.43
C ILE A 522 7.98 -28.94 16.76
N LYS A 523 7.42 -27.81 17.18
CA LYS A 523 6.69 -27.67 18.45
C LYS A 523 5.19 -27.95 18.34
N ASN A 524 4.59 -27.88 17.16
CA ASN A 524 3.12 -27.84 16.98
C ASN A 524 2.54 -28.89 16.00
N ASP A 525 3.25 -30.01 15.79
CA ASP A 525 2.89 -31.10 14.86
C ASP A 525 2.80 -30.66 13.38
N ASN A 526 2.91 -31.61 12.45
CA ASN A 526 2.99 -31.36 11.00
C ASN A 526 1.70 -30.75 10.40
N SER A 527 0.58 -30.78 11.14
CA SER A 527 -0.71 -30.22 10.68
C SER A 527 -0.67 -28.70 10.41
N ALA A 528 0.26 -27.97 11.03
CA ALA A 528 0.45 -26.55 10.77
C ALA A 528 0.99 -26.25 9.36
N ASP A 529 1.81 -27.15 8.79
CA ASP A 529 2.37 -27.00 7.45
C ASP A 529 1.31 -27.16 6.37
N GLU A 530 0.35 -28.06 6.57
CA GLU A 530 -0.79 -28.23 5.66
C GLU A 530 -1.74 -27.03 5.65
N LYS A 531 -2.00 -26.42 6.81
CA LYS A 531 -2.80 -25.20 6.92
C LYS A 531 -2.11 -24.03 6.23
N LEU A 532 -0.81 -23.85 6.49
CA LEU A 532 -0.04 -22.79 5.85
C LEU A 532 0.02 -22.98 4.33
N LYS A 533 0.08 -24.22 3.83
CA LYS A 533 0.01 -24.53 2.39
C LYS A 533 -1.28 -24.06 1.72
N LYS A 534 -2.39 -24.03 2.46
CA LYS A 534 -3.68 -23.47 2.01
C LYS A 534 -3.76 -21.95 2.16
N GLY A 535 -2.67 -21.33 2.62
CA GLY A 535 -2.60 -19.92 2.93
C GLY A 535 -3.14 -19.56 4.32
N ASP A 536 -3.44 -20.53 5.19
CA ASP A 536 -3.90 -20.27 6.56
C ASP A 536 -2.72 -20.25 7.52
N MET A 537 -2.28 -19.05 7.93
CA MET A 537 -1.24 -18.88 8.94
C MET A 537 -1.83 -19.09 10.35
N PRO A 538 -1.21 -19.94 11.19
CA PRO A 538 -1.59 -20.05 12.60
C PRO A 538 -1.57 -18.67 13.28
N PRO A 539 -2.66 -18.25 13.95
CA PRO A 539 -2.75 -16.93 14.59
C PRO A 539 -1.59 -16.59 15.53
N GLU A 540 -1.12 -17.57 16.30
CA GLU A 540 0.03 -17.47 17.21
C GLU A 540 1.34 -17.21 16.46
N PHE A 541 1.53 -17.82 15.29
CA PHE A 541 2.70 -17.57 14.46
C PHE A 541 2.63 -16.17 13.83
N LEU A 542 1.44 -15.75 13.38
CA LEU A 542 1.22 -14.40 12.87
C LEU A 542 1.56 -13.34 13.92
N ARG A 543 1.13 -13.51 15.18
CA ARG A 543 1.50 -12.62 16.28
C ARG A 543 3.01 -12.61 16.53
N SER A 544 3.67 -13.76 16.50
CA SER A 544 5.13 -13.84 16.58
C SER A 544 5.82 -13.02 15.48
N MET A 545 5.27 -13.01 14.25
CA MET A 545 5.79 -12.16 13.17
C MET A 545 5.59 -10.67 13.44
N PHE A 546 4.43 -10.27 14.00
CA PHE A 546 4.17 -8.88 14.41
C PHE A 546 5.16 -8.39 15.47
N TYR A 547 5.43 -9.21 16.49
CA TYR A 547 6.42 -8.87 17.52
C TYR A 547 7.83 -8.67 16.92
N THR A 548 8.24 -9.57 16.02
CA THR A 548 9.51 -9.48 15.28
C THR A 548 9.58 -8.23 14.40
N PHE A 549 8.51 -7.93 13.65
CA PHE A 549 8.46 -6.74 12.81
C PHE A 549 8.60 -5.46 13.65
N GLY A 550 7.91 -5.38 14.78
CA GLY A 550 8.04 -4.27 15.73
C GLY A 550 9.46 -4.14 16.30
N ASP A 551 10.16 -5.25 16.57
CA ASP A 551 11.54 -5.19 17.06
C ASP A 551 12.51 -4.67 15.98
N TYR A 552 12.33 -5.05 14.71
CA TYR A 552 13.10 -4.45 13.60
C TYR A 552 12.78 -2.96 13.43
N ARG A 553 11.52 -2.55 13.60
CA ARG A 553 11.11 -1.14 13.59
C ARG A 553 11.87 -0.34 14.64
N ASP A 554 11.87 -0.83 15.88
CA ASP A 554 12.54 -0.14 16.98
C ASP A 554 14.06 -0.10 16.82
N LEU A 555 14.67 -1.13 16.21
CA LEU A 555 16.07 -1.08 15.82
C LEU A 555 16.34 0.00 14.78
N CYS A 556 15.50 0.11 13.75
CA CYS A 556 15.62 1.14 12.71
C CYS A 556 15.50 2.55 13.29
N LEU A 557 14.43 2.79 14.06
CA LEU A 557 14.09 4.11 14.61
C LEU A 557 14.93 4.50 15.85
N ASN A 558 15.83 3.62 16.29
CA ASN A 558 16.65 3.80 17.51
C ASN A 558 15.80 3.99 18.78
N THR A 559 14.64 3.33 18.81
CA THR A 559 13.76 3.21 19.99
C THR A 559 13.91 1.86 20.69
N ASP A 560 14.71 0.94 20.15
CA ASP A 560 14.98 -0.36 20.77
C ASP A 560 15.69 -0.21 22.12
N ILE A 561 15.11 -0.82 23.15
CA ILE A 561 15.50 -0.68 24.56
C ILE A 561 16.64 -1.61 24.98
N SER A 562 17.20 -2.39 24.06
CA SER A 562 18.34 -3.26 24.34
C SER A 562 19.61 -2.45 24.57
N LYS A 563 20.45 -2.94 25.48
CA LYS A 563 21.69 -2.28 25.88
C LYS A 563 22.72 -2.26 24.74
N LYS A 564 23.35 -1.11 24.53
CA LYS A 564 24.46 -0.91 23.57
C LYS A 564 25.78 -1.42 24.18
N ILE A 565 25.95 -2.74 24.24
CA ILE A 565 27.19 -3.35 24.72
C ILE A 565 28.23 -3.35 23.60
N PRO A 566 29.42 -2.76 23.80
CA PRO A 566 30.48 -2.79 22.78
C PRO A 566 30.78 -4.22 22.31
N GLY A 567 30.81 -4.42 20.99
CA GLY A 567 31.07 -5.72 20.37
C GLY A 567 29.88 -6.68 20.29
N SER A 568 28.69 -6.33 20.80
CA SER A 568 27.48 -7.13 20.60
C SER A 568 26.84 -6.87 19.24
N ASP A 569 26.13 -7.88 18.68
CA ASP A 569 25.41 -7.75 17.41
C ASP A 569 24.41 -6.60 17.41
N VAL A 570 23.72 -6.38 18.55
CA VAL A 570 22.76 -5.27 18.69
C VAL A 570 23.48 -3.93 18.61
N ASN A 571 24.63 -3.78 19.29
CA ASN A 571 25.38 -2.54 19.24
C ASN A 571 25.92 -2.30 17.82
N THR A 572 26.50 -3.31 17.19
CA THR A 572 27.01 -3.24 15.82
C THR A 572 25.91 -2.87 14.84
N ALA A 573 24.75 -3.54 14.89
CA ALA A 573 23.60 -3.21 14.06
C ALA A 573 23.13 -1.77 14.27
N LYS A 574 22.96 -1.32 15.52
CA LYS A 574 22.59 0.07 15.82
C LYS A 574 23.63 1.06 15.27
N THR A 575 24.93 0.79 15.45
CA THR A 575 25.99 1.65 14.91
C THR A 575 25.98 1.71 13.38
N ASN A 576 25.76 0.58 12.70
CA ASN A 576 25.68 0.54 11.23
C ASN A 576 24.46 1.31 10.72
N ILE A 577 23.28 1.13 11.34
CA ILE A 577 22.08 1.91 11.05
C ILE A 577 22.34 3.40 11.30
N ASP A 578 22.91 3.76 12.45
CA ASP A 578 23.26 5.13 12.81
C ASP A 578 24.18 5.77 11.76
N ASN A 579 25.16 5.02 11.24
CA ASN A 579 26.06 5.48 10.19
C ASN A 579 25.36 5.79 8.87
N VAL A 580 24.33 5.03 8.49
CA VAL A 580 23.56 5.26 7.26
C VAL A 580 22.75 6.56 7.34
N PHE A 581 22.20 6.89 8.50
CA PHE A 581 21.32 8.06 8.70
C PHE A 581 22.05 9.35 9.10
N LYS A 582 23.38 9.41 9.02
CA LYS A 582 24.17 10.64 9.30
C LYS A 582 23.87 11.82 8.35
N SER A 583 23.13 11.59 7.26
CA SER A 583 22.90 12.53 6.15
C SER A 583 21.62 13.41 6.25
N GLY A 584 20.99 13.51 7.42
CA GLY A 584 19.92 14.49 7.68
C GLY A 584 18.50 14.10 7.28
N GLU A 585 18.28 12.86 6.84
CA GLU A 585 16.94 12.33 6.50
C GLU A 585 16.31 11.56 7.67
N SER A 586 14.98 11.57 7.79
CA SER A 586 14.27 10.96 8.92
C SER A 586 14.20 9.43 8.80
N ARG A 587 14.62 8.71 9.85
CA ARG A 587 14.45 7.25 9.99
C ARG A 587 13.00 6.81 9.87
N GLU A 588 12.07 7.67 10.29
CA GLU A 588 10.64 7.42 10.23
C GLU A 588 10.13 7.44 8.78
N THR A 589 10.57 8.41 7.97
CA THR A 589 10.29 8.44 6.53
C THR A 589 10.81 7.18 5.86
N TRP A 590 12.06 6.82 6.13
CA TRP A 590 12.66 5.62 5.57
C TRP A 590 11.91 4.34 5.97
N TRP A 591 11.48 4.23 7.23
CA TRP A 591 10.69 3.09 7.69
C TRP A 591 9.32 3.04 7.03
N ASN A 592 8.63 4.17 6.89
CA ASN A 592 7.31 4.21 6.24
C ASN A 592 7.38 3.75 4.78
N GLU A 593 8.47 4.04 4.08
CA GLU A 593 8.70 3.60 2.70
C GLU A 593 9.11 2.12 2.58
N ASN A 594 9.83 1.58 3.57
CA ASN A 594 10.48 0.27 3.46
C ASN A 594 9.90 -0.82 4.37
N GLY A 595 9.16 -0.46 5.42
CA GLY A 595 8.41 -1.37 6.28
C GLY A 595 7.49 -2.34 5.51
N PRO A 596 6.71 -1.87 4.51
CA PRO A 596 5.93 -2.76 3.65
C PRO A 596 6.77 -3.82 2.93
N LYS A 597 7.97 -3.45 2.45
CA LYS A 597 8.90 -4.35 1.75
C LYS A 597 9.55 -5.36 2.71
N ILE A 598 9.85 -4.94 3.94
CA ILE A 598 10.36 -5.83 4.99
C ILE A 598 9.32 -6.89 5.34
N TRP A 599 8.05 -6.48 5.53
CA TRP A 599 6.94 -7.40 5.78
C TRP A 599 6.70 -8.36 4.62
N GLU A 600 6.72 -7.85 3.38
CA GLU A 600 6.65 -8.69 2.18
C GLU A 600 7.75 -9.76 2.20
N GLY A 601 9.01 -9.39 2.51
CA GLY A 601 10.11 -10.34 2.65
C GLY A 601 9.87 -11.43 3.70
N MET A 602 9.26 -11.08 4.84
CA MET A 602 8.86 -12.07 5.85
C MET A 602 7.84 -13.08 5.29
N LEU A 603 6.84 -12.61 4.53
CA LEU A 603 5.84 -13.47 3.89
C LEU A 603 6.46 -14.36 2.79
N CYS A 604 7.32 -13.81 1.94
CA CYS A 604 8.02 -14.57 0.90
C CYS A 604 8.88 -15.70 1.51
N ALA A 605 9.53 -15.44 2.64
CA ALA A 605 10.33 -16.46 3.33
C ALA A 605 9.46 -17.60 3.89
N LEU A 606 8.27 -17.26 4.39
CA LEU A 606 7.30 -18.23 4.88
C LEU A 606 6.68 -19.06 3.74
N GLN A 607 6.46 -18.44 2.59
CA GLN A 607 6.05 -19.12 1.36
C GLN A 607 7.10 -20.13 0.90
N LYS A 608 8.37 -19.74 0.93
CA LYS A 608 9.51 -20.67 0.71
C LYS A 608 9.50 -21.84 1.69
N ALA A 609 9.31 -21.57 2.98
CA ALA A 609 9.35 -22.60 4.02
C ALA A 609 8.17 -23.60 3.95
N SER A 610 7.06 -23.22 3.30
CA SER A 610 5.87 -24.04 3.11
C SER A 610 5.72 -24.63 1.71
N GLY A 611 6.48 -24.14 0.72
CA GLY A 611 6.35 -24.52 -0.69
C GLY A 611 5.12 -23.92 -1.39
N THR A 612 4.60 -22.78 -0.93
CA THR A 612 3.50 -22.04 -1.57
C THR A 612 4.00 -20.85 -2.37
N THR A 613 3.25 -20.40 -3.39
CA THR A 613 3.60 -19.22 -4.20
C THR A 613 2.42 -18.24 -4.27
N GLY A 614 2.69 -16.94 -4.08
CA GLY A 614 1.70 -15.83 -4.16
C GLY A 614 0.56 -15.76 -3.12
N THR A 615 0.24 -16.84 -2.41
CA THR A 615 -0.95 -16.90 -1.52
C THR A 615 -0.85 -16.02 -0.28
N LEU A 616 0.27 -16.06 0.45
CA LEU A 616 0.39 -15.39 1.75
C LEU A 616 0.53 -13.87 1.61
N THR A 617 1.26 -13.39 0.61
CA THR A 617 1.39 -11.95 0.28
C THR A 617 0.05 -11.31 -0.07
N THR A 618 -0.85 -12.07 -0.69
CA THR A 618 -2.21 -11.61 -1.02
C THR A 618 -3.13 -11.59 0.20
N LYS A 619 -3.03 -12.58 1.09
CA LYS A 619 -3.95 -12.77 2.21
C LYS A 619 -3.60 -11.97 3.47
N TYR A 620 -2.31 -11.67 3.67
CA TYR A 620 -1.82 -10.92 4.82
C TYR A 620 -1.11 -9.61 4.40
N PRO A 621 -1.75 -8.75 3.60
CA PRO A 621 -1.10 -7.56 3.07
C PRO A 621 -0.83 -6.55 4.19
N TYR A 622 0.29 -5.85 4.08
CA TYR A 622 0.85 -4.96 5.10
C TYR A 622 -0.18 -3.99 5.73
N HIS A 623 -0.98 -3.31 4.91
CA HIS A 623 -1.86 -2.25 5.36
C HIS A 623 -3.14 -2.74 6.06
N THR A 624 -3.55 -4.00 5.84
CA THR A 624 -4.82 -4.52 6.36
C THR A 624 -4.65 -5.71 7.30
N VAL A 625 -3.48 -6.34 7.35
CA VAL A 625 -3.23 -7.44 8.28
C VAL A 625 -3.32 -6.95 9.71
N LYS A 626 -4.06 -7.70 10.54
CA LYS A 626 -4.35 -7.38 11.93
C LYS A 626 -3.67 -8.36 12.87
N PHE A 627 -3.36 -7.90 14.08
CA PHE A 627 -2.64 -8.68 15.09
C PHE A 627 -3.42 -9.94 15.54
N SER A 628 -4.75 -9.83 15.68
CA SER A 628 -5.68 -10.95 15.91
C SER A 628 -7.14 -10.57 15.64
N GLY A 629 -7.84 -11.27 14.73
CA GLY A 629 -9.26 -11.00 14.44
C GLY A 629 -9.57 -9.54 14.05
N ASP A 630 -10.85 -9.17 14.06
CA ASP A 630 -11.30 -7.89 13.50
C ASP A 630 -11.11 -6.66 14.43
N ASN A 631 -10.98 -6.88 15.74
CA ASN A 631 -10.94 -5.80 16.74
C ASN A 631 -9.52 -5.44 17.22
N SER A 632 -8.49 -5.97 16.57
CA SER A 632 -7.09 -5.73 16.92
C SER A 632 -6.41 -4.71 16.01
N PRO A 633 -5.29 -4.10 16.44
CA PRO A 633 -4.55 -3.16 15.62
C PRO A 633 -4.00 -3.80 14.35
N THR A 634 -3.84 -2.98 13.30
CA THR A 634 -3.06 -3.33 12.11
C THR A 634 -1.57 -3.47 12.44
N LEU A 635 -0.80 -4.09 11.55
CA LEU A 635 0.64 -4.30 11.72
C LEU A 635 1.41 -3.04 12.10
N GLU A 636 1.27 -1.96 11.31
CA GLU A 636 1.99 -0.71 11.58
C GLU A 636 1.53 -0.08 12.90
N LYS A 637 0.22 -0.11 13.19
CA LYS A 637 -0.30 0.44 14.46
C LYS A 637 0.22 -0.35 15.67
N PHE A 638 0.33 -1.67 15.54
CA PHE A 638 0.91 -2.53 16.56
C PHE A 638 2.41 -2.28 16.72
N ALA A 639 3.16 -2.15 15.62
CA ALA A 639 4.61 -1.89 15.65
C ALA A 639 4.95 -0.52 16.28
N GLN A 640 4.01 0.42 16.29
CA GLN A 640 4.12 1.71 17.00
C GLN A 640 3.89 1.61 18.51
N THR A 641 3.29 0.53 19.02
CA THR A 641 3.15 0.32 20.47
C THR A 641 4.53 0.28 21.11
N PRO A 642 4.78 0.96 22.25
CA PRO A 642 6.08 0.96 22.92
C PRO A 642 6.65 -0.45 23.10
N GLN A 643 7.94 -0.64 22.79
CA GLN A 643 8.58 -1.98 22.75
C GLN A 643 8.33 -2.80 24.03
N PHE A 644 8.46 -2.15 25.20
CA PHE A 644 8.17 -2.81 26.48
C PHE A 644 6.75 -3.36 26.56
N LEU A 645 5.73 -2.60 26.14
CA LEU A 645 4.34 -3.05 26.17
C LEU A 645 4.10 -4.23 25.22
N ARG A 646 4.79 -4.25 24.07
CA ARG A 646 4.76 -5.41 23.15
C ARG A 646 5.38 -6.64 23.81
N TRP A 647 6.57 -6.52 24.39
CA TRP A 647 7.21 -7.64 25.10
C TRP A 647 6.41 -8.09 26.33
N PHE A 648 5.77 -7.18 27.05
CA PHE A 648 4.94 -7.53 28.21
C PHE A 648 3.67 -8.28 27.78
N THR A 649 3.07 -7.89 26.64
CA THR A 649 1.97 -8.63 26.03
C THR A 649 2.42 -10.03 25.57
N GLU A 650 3.59 -10.13 24.93
CA GLU A 650 4.18 -11.42 24.50
C GLU A 650 4.43 -12.34 25.72
N TRP A 651 4.92 -11.78 26.83
CA TRP A 651 5.10 -12.50 28.09
C TRP A 651 3.77 -13.02 28.65
N GLY A 652 2.73 -12.19 28.64
CA GLY A 652 1.40 -12.58 29.12
C GLY A 652 0.79 -13.71 28.28
N GLU A 653 0.96 -13.66 26.96
CA GLU A 653 0.52 -14.71 26.04
C GLU A 653 1.24 -16.04 26.33
N ASP A 654 2.57 -15.99 26.44
CA ASP A 654 3.40 -17.17 26.76
C ASP A 654 3.03 -17.77 28.12
N PHE A 655 2.93 -16.92 29.13
CA PHE A 655 2.59 -17.35 30.48
C PHE A 655 1.21 -18.00 30.53
N CYS A 656 0.15 -17.36 30.00
CA CYS A 656 -1.19 -17.95 30.02
C CYS A 656 -1.23 -19.31 29.32
N ARG A 657 -0.52 -19.46 28.19
CA ARG A 657 -0.47 -20.73 27.45
C ARG A 657 0.24 -21.83 28.23
N GLU A 658 1.37 -21.54 28.85
CA GLU A 658 2.10 -22.53 29.65
C GLU A 658 1.40 -22.82 30.99
N GLN A 659 0.83 -21.80 31.63
CA GLN A 659 0.04 -21.94 32.85
C GLN A 659 -1.17 -22.84 32.62
N LYS A 660 -1.91 -22.67 31.50
CA LYS A 660 -3.05 -23.53 31.15
C LYS A 660 -2.63 -25.01 31.04
N LYS A 661 -1.44 -25.30 30.50
CA LYS A 661 -0.91 -26.67 30.38
C LYS A 661 -0.53 -27.25 31.74
N GLU A 662 0.21 -26.51 32.55
CA GLU A 662 0.64 -26.97 33.88
C GLU A 662 -0.54 -27.07 34.85
N PHE A 663 -1.53 -26.18 34.75
CA PHE A 663 -2.76 -26.22 35.52
C PHE A 663 -3.61 -27.46 35.18
N ARG A 664 -3.73 -27.84 33.91
CA ARG A 664 -4.39 -29.11 33.53
C ARG A 664 -3.70 -30.32 34.16
N LYS A 665 -2.36 -30.38 34.13
CA LYS A 665 -1.60 -31.46 34.78
C LYS A 665 -1.81 -31.50 36.29
N LEU A 666 -1.96 -30.32 36.92
CA LEU A 666 -2.27 -30.20 38.34
C LEU A 666 -3.65 -30.78 38.64
N VAL A 667 -4.69 -30.34 37.93
CA VAL A 667 -6.07 -30.82 38.11
C VAL A 667 -6.17 -32.33 37.85
N ASP A 668 -5.56 -32.83 36.76
CA ASP A 668 -5.52 -34.27 36.44
C ASP A 668 -4.74 -35.08 37.48
N GLY A 669 -3.68 -34.49 38.06
CA GLY A 669 -2.89 -35.09 39.12
C GLY A 669 -3.64 -35.16 40.45
N CYS A 670 -4.50 -34.18 40.72
CA CYS A 670 -5.23 -34.05 41.96
C CYS A 670 -6.61 -34.72 41.97
N ASN A 671 -7.32 -34.85 40.84
CA ASN A 671 -8.63 -35.54 40.75
C ASN A 671 -9.62 -35.18 41.89
N GLY A 672 -9.65 -33.92 42.32
CA GLY A 672 -10.52 -33.43 43.42
C GLY A 672 -9.97 -33.60 44.84
N TYR A 673 -8.67 -33.88 45.01
CA TYR A 673 -7.98 -33.80 46.31
C TYR A 673 -7.26 -32.46 46.48
N GLU A 674 -7.18 -31.98 47.73
CA GLU A 674 -6.47 -30.76 48.12
C GLU A 674 -4.96 -30.99 48.24
N CYS A 675 -4.15 -29.95 47.95
CA CYS A 675 -2.68 -30.01 48.03
C CYS A 675 -2.13 -30.27 49.45
N ASN A 676 -2.93 -30.04 50.50
CA ASN A 676 -2.50 -30.10 51.91
C ASN A 676 -3.29 -31.11 52.76
N GLY A 677 -3.98 -32.08 52.15
CA GLY A 677 -4.77 -33.08 52.87
C GLY A 677 -3.98 -34.28 53.43
N ASP A 678 -4.37 -34.82 54.58
CA ASP A 678 -3.68 -35.96 55.24
C ASP A 678 -4.02 -37.37 54.68
N ASN A 679 -2.98 -38.17 54.40
CA ASN A 679 -2.90 -39.64 54.16
C ASN A 679 -3.59 -40.30 52.94
N GLY A 680 -2.78 -40.81 51.99
CA GLY A 680 -3.13 -41.81 50.94
C GLY A 680 -2.28 -41.75 49.65
N ASP A 681 -2.13 -42.86 48.90
CA ASP A 681 -1.33 -42.92 47.64
C ASP A 681 -1.84 -42.00 46.51
N LYS A 682 -3.15 -41.77 46.44
CA LYS A 682 -3.77 -40.81 45.51
C LYS A 682 -3.45 -39.36 45.89
N LYS A 683 -3.27 -39.06 47.19
CA LYS A 683 -2.84 -37.74 47.69
C LYS A 683 -1.36 -37.47 47.41
N LYS A 684 -0.50 -38.49 47.41
CA LYS A 684 0.91 -38.35 47.01
C LYS A 684 1.04 -37.83 45.57
N LYS A 685 0.22 -38.33 44.64
CA LYS A 685 0.19 -37.86 43.25
C LYS A 685 -0.27 -36.39 43.15
N CYS A 686 -1.27 -36.00 43.94
CA CYS A 686 -1.70 -34.60 44.01
C CYS A 686 -0.58 -33.70 44.57
N ASN A 687 0.02 -34.08 45.70
CA ASN A 687 1.13 -33.32 46.29
C ASN A 687 2.30 -33.16 45.31
N ASP A 688 2.69 -34.22 44.60
CA ASP A 688 3.72 -34.15 43.56
C ASP A 688 3.34 -33.19 42.41
N ALA A 689 2.06 -33.15 42.03
CA ALA A 689 1.54 -32.24 41.02
C ALA A 689 1.53 -30.78 41.52
N CYS A 690 1.11 -30.54 42.77
CA CYS A 690 1.15 -29.23 43.43
C CYS A 690 2.58 -28.71 43.52
N GLN A 691 3.55 -29.53 43.94
CA GLN A 691 4.96 -29.12 44.01
C GLN A 691 5.53 -28.77 42.62
N LYS A 692 5.14 -29.48 41.56
CA LYS A 692 5.53 -29.14 40.19
C LYS A 692 4.92 -27.81 39.73
N TYR A 693 3.65 -27.58 40.01
CA TYR A 693 2.97 -26.34 39.66
C TYR A 693 3.55 -25.15 40.43
N LYS A 694 3.75 -25.28 41.75
CA LYS A 694 4.40 -24.26 42.57
C LYS A 694 5.81 -23.93 42.08
N LYS A 695 6.58 -24.94 41.67
CA LYS A 695 7.89 -24.73 41.04
C LYS A 695 7.76 -23.94 39.73
N PHE A 696 6.79 -24.27 38.87
CA PHE A 696 6.50 -23.50 37.66
C PHE A 696 6.19 -22.04 38.01
N ILE A 697 5.28 -21.76 38.94
CA ILE A 697 4.93 -20.40 39.37
C ILE A 697 6.14 -19.65 39.95
N SER A 698 6.99 -20.32 40.72
CA SER A 698 8.21 -19.71 41.28
C SER A 698 9.19 -19.21 40.21
N GLU A 699 9.15 -19.77 38.98
CA GLU A 699 9.96 -19.28 37.86
C GLU A 699 9.33 -18.05 37.18
N TRP A 700 8.00 -17.94 37.13
CA TRP A 700 7.28 -16.89 36.40
C TRP A 700 6.89 -15.68 37.26
N LYS A 701 6.51 -15.88 38.51
CA LYS A 701 6.07 -14.82 39.43
C LYS A 701 7.10 -13.69 39.59
N PRO A 702 8.41 -13.97 39.78
CA PRO A 702 9.41 -12.91 39.86
C PRO A 702 9.59 -12.11 38.55
N GLN A 703 9.26 -12.71 37.39
CA GLN A 703 9.31 -12.03 36.10
C GLN A 703 8.17 -11.02 35.98
N TYR A 704 6.98 -11.41 36.44
CA TYR A 704 5.82 -10.53 36.50
C TYR A 704 6.06 -9.35 37.44
N GLU A 705 6.53 -9.62 38.66
CA GLU A 705 6.83 -8.60 39.69
C GLU A 705 7.81 -7.53 39.21
N LYS A 706 8.78 -7.91 38.37
CA LYS A 706 9.69 -6.95 37.71
C LYS A 706 8.94 -6.08 36.70
N GLN A 707 8.19 -6.69 35.80
CA GLN A 707 7.53 -5.97 34.71
C GLN A 707 6.44 -5.03 35.22
N ILE A 708 5.68 -5.38 36.26
CA ILE A 708 4.66 -4.48 36.82
C ILE A 708 5.26 -3.21 37.44
N LYS A 709 6.47 -3.28 38.01
CA LYS A 709 7.18 -2.09 38.52
C LYS A 709 7.48 -1.13 37.38
N LYS A 710 8.06 -1.65 36.28
CA LYS A 710 8.34 -0.84 35.08
C LYS A 710 7.08 -0.28 34.44
N TYR A 711 6.01 -1.08 34.39
CA TYR A 711 4.72 -0.65 33.89
C TYR A 711 4.19 0.51 34.73
N GLY A 712 4.12 0.36 36.05
CA GLY A 712 3.64 1.38 36.98
C GLY A 712 4.44 2.68 36.90
N GLU A 713 5.77 2.62 36.83
CA GLU A 713 6.65 3.79 36.71
C GLU A 713 6.39 4.65 35.45
N ASN A 714 5.90 4.00 34.39
CA ASN A 714 5.73 4.59 33.06
C ASN A 714 4.26 4.76 32.64
N LYS A 715 3.31 4.20 33.40
CA LYS A 715 1.87 4.19 33.10
C LYS A 715 1.35 5.59 32.77
N ASP A 716 1.58 6.53 33.68
CA ASP A 716 1.10 7.91 33.54
C ASP A 716 2.09 8.84 32.82
N LYS A 717 3.17 8.28 32.25
CA LYS A 717 4.24 9.02 31.57
C LYS A 717 4.35 8.60 30.11
N ILE A 718 5.04 7.48 29.86
CA ILE A 718 5.33 6.99 28.52
C ILE A 718 4.08 6.34 27.91
N TYR A 719 3.19 5.78 28.74
CA TYR A 719 2.03 5.01 28.28
C TYR A 719 0.69 5.76 28.39
N SER A 720 0.71 7.04 28.78
CA SER A 720 -0.50 7.86 28.99
C SER A 720 -1.34 8.02 27.72
N GLU A 721 -0.68 8.04 26.56
CA GLU A 721 -1.33 8.15 25.24
C GLU A 721 -1.68 6.79 24.61
N HIS A 722 -1.29 5.67 25.23
CA HIS A 722 -1.61 4.34 24.73
C HIS A 722 -3.02 3.94 25.18
N HIS A 723 -3.94 3.79 24.23
CA HIS A 723 -5.38 3.59 24.48
C HIS A 723 -5.69 2.56 25.56
N VAL A 724 -5.13 1.34 25.49
CA VAL A 724 -5.41 0.31 26.51
C VAL A 724 -4.72 0.59 27.83
N ALA A 725 -3.53 1.19 27.81
CA ALA A 725 -2.74 1.37 29.04
C ALA A 725 -3.28 2.53 29.88
N LYS A 726 -3.78 3.57 29.21
CA LYS A 726 -4.53 4.68 29.81
C LYS A 726 -5.78 4.20 30.55
N ASP A 727 -6.58 3.34 29.92
CA ASP A 727 -7.85 2.88 30.48
C ASP A 727 -7.70 1.70 31.46
N ALA A 728 -6.52 1.06 31.48
CA ALA A 728 -6.24 0.01 32.44
C ALA A 728 -6.14 0.58 33.86
N LYS A 729 -6.62 -0.14 34.87
CA LYS A 729 -6.41 0.23 36.28
C LYS A 729 -4.94 0.03 36.66
N ASP A 730 -4.39 -1.09 36.24
CA ASP A 730 -3.09 -1.57 36.64
C ASP A 730 -2.45 -2.45 35.55
N ALA A 731 -1.28 -3.03 35.82
CA ALA A 731 -0.55 -3.85 34.86
C ALA A 731 -1.30 -5.15 34.51
N ARG A 732 -2.04 -5.74 35.46
CA ARG A 732 -2.84 -6.95 35.26
C ARG A 732 -4.04 -6.65 34.38
N ASP A 733 -4.79 -5.60 34.69
CA ASP A 733 -5.94 -5.13 33.92
C ASP A 733 -5.52 -4.74 32.49
N TYR A 734 -4.31 -4.19 32.31
CA TYR A 734 -3.73 -3.98 30.99
C TYR A 734 -3.52 -5.28 30.21
N LEU A 735 -2.90 -6.29 30.83
CA LEU A 735 -2.70 -7.58 30.18
C LEU A 735 -4.04 -8.27 29.90
N ASP A 736 -4.98 -8.28 30.84
CA ASP A 736 -6.32 -8.87 30.66
C ASP A 736 -7.04 -8.25 29.45
N LYS A 737 -7.16 -6.92 29.42
CA LYS A 737 -7.77 -6.19 28.29
C LYS A 737 -7.04 -6.39 26.96
N THR A 738 -5.72 -6.56 26.99
CA THR A 738 -4.94 -6.75 25.77
C THR A 738 -5.06 -8.18 25.25
N LEU A 739 -5.00 -9.16 26.14
CA LEU A 739 -5.11 -10.58 25.82
C LEU A 739 -6.55 -10.98 25.45
N GLU A 740 -7.57 -10.38 26.06
CA GLU A 740 -8.97 -10.60 25.67
C GLU A 740 -9.21 -10.23 24.21
N LYS A 741 -8.59 -9.16 23.71
CA LYS A 741 -8.66 -8.75 22.29
C LYS A 741 -8.02 -9.76 21.34
N ILE A 742 -7.17 -10.66 21.83
CA ILE A 742 -6.60 -11.74 21.03
C ILE A 742 -7.66 -12.82 20.77
N CYS A 743 -8.64 -12.99 21.66
CA CYS A 743 -9.68 -14.01 21.58
C CYS A 743 -10.87 -13.57 20.71
N SER A 744 -10.76 -13.76 19.39
CA SER A 744 -11.82 -13.40 18.43
C SER A 744 -12.63 -14.59 17.88
N ASP A 745 -12.48 -15.80 18.43
CA ASP A 745 -13.20 -16.97 17.94
C ASP A 745 -14.62 -17.09 18.49
N LYS A 746 -15.58 -17.31 17.58
CA LYS A 746 -17.02 -17.48 17.85
C LYS A 746 -17.38 -18.74 18.68
N ASN A 747 -16.40 -19.50 19.17
CA ASN A 747 -16.58 -20.77 19.88
C ASN A 747 -16.30 -20.72 21.40
N GLY A 748 -16.10 -19.53 21.99
CA GLY A 748 -16.23 -19.33 23.45
C GLY A 748 -15.07 -19.79 24.36
N ASP A 749 -14.14 -20.65 23.91
CA ASP A 749 -12.95 -21.03 24.68
C ASP A 749 -11.74 -20.13 24.34
N CYS A 750 -11.55 -19.07 25.13
CA CYS A 750 -10.43 -18.15 25.02
C CYS A 750 -9.27 -18.63 25.89
N GLU A 751 -8.13 -18.94 25.27
CA GLU A 751 -6.96 -19.49 25.98
C GLU A 751 -6.24 -18.50 26.91
N TYR A 752 -6.54 -17.21 26.83
CA TYR A 752 -5.77 -16.14 27.48
C TYR A 752 -6.48 -15.42 28.63
N LYS A 753 -7.48 -16.06 29.27
CA LYS A 753 -8.22 -15.51 30.42
C LYS A 753 -7.44 -15.52 31.74
N CYS A 754 -6.17 -15.93 31.75
CA CYS A 754 -5.43 -16.16 32.98
C CYS A 754 -5.17 -14.88 33.80
N MET A 755 -5.23 -13.70 33.17
CA MET A 755 -5.00 -12.40 33.83
C MET A 755 -6.26 -11.80 34.48
N LYS A 756 -7.44 -12.40 34.26
CA LYS A 756 -8.74 -11.82 34.62
C LYS A 756 -8.96 -11.66 36.12
N ASN A 757 -8.62 -12.69 36.89
CA ASN A 757 -8.90 -12.74 38.32
C ASN A 757 -7.70 -12.22 39.12
N VAL A 758 -7.98 -11.55 40.24
CA VAL A 758 -6.96 -11.07 41.19
C VAL A 758 -6.61 -12.20 42.16
N SER A 759 -5.33 -12.33 42.49
CA SER A 759 -4.82 -13.27 43.48
C SER A 759 -5.46 -13.07 44.85
N THR A 760 -5.91 -14.15 45.47
CA THR A 760 -6.37 -14.16 46.87
C THR A 760 -5.22 -14.41 47.86
N GLN A 761 -4.09 -14.91 47.36
CA GLN A 761 -2.89 -15.20 48.17
C GLN A 761 -1.96 -13.99 48.36
N SER A 762 -2.14 -12.93 47.57
CA SER A 762 -1.32 -11.72 47.64
C SER A 762 -2.07 -10.59 48.34
N LEU A 763 -2.23 -10.71 49.67
CA LEU A 763 -3.03 -9.80 50.52
C LEU A 763 -2.63 -8.31 50.43
N ASN A 764 -1.44 -7.99 49.92
CA ASN A 764 -0.91 -6.63 49.79
C ASN A 764 -0.71 -6.17 48.32
N ASN A 765 -1.06 -6.97 47.31
CA ASN A 765 -0.81 -6.63 45.90
C ASN A 765 -2.01 -6.96 45.00
N THR A 766 -2.86 -5.96 44.77
CA THR A 766 -4.06 -6.06 43.91
C THR A 766 -3.75 -6.24 42.42
N ASP A 767 -2.49 -6.07 42.02
CA ASP A 767 -2.03 -6.21 40.63
C ASP A 767 -1.54 -7.63 40.31
N MET A 768 -1.56 -8.55 41.28
CA MET A 768 -1.16 -9.95 41.05
C MET A 768 -2.35 -10.75 40.48
N PRO A 769 -2.23 -11.41 39.32
CA PRO A 769 -3.27 -12.30 38.80
C PRO A 769 -3.34 -13.61 39.59
N ALA A 770 -4.54 -14.15 39.77
CA ALA A 770 -4.79 -15.43 40.44
C ALA A 770 -4.06 -16.62 39.77
N SER A 771 -3.79 -16.52 38.46
CA SER A 771 -2.99 -17.53 37.76
C SER A 771 -1.55 -17.65 38.27
N LEU A 772 -1.05 -16.68 39.06
CA LEU A 772 0.26 -16.71 39.72
C LEU A 772 0.19 -17.13 41.21
N ASP A 773 -0.95 -17.69 41.64
CA ASP A 773 -1.09 -18.32 42.95
C ASP A 773 -0.35 -19.66 43.01
N ASP A 774 0.28 -19.93 44.15
CA ASP A 774 1.02 -21.18 44.36
C ASP A 774 0.06 -22.39 44.41
N GLU A 775 -1.17 -22.14 44.87
CA GLU A 775 -2.26 -23.11 45.03
C GLU A 775 -3.53 -22.48 44.46
N PRO A 776 -3.95 -22.80 43.22
CA PRO A 776 -5.21 -22.31 42.66
C PRO A 776 -6.43 -22.76 43.48
N GLU A 777 -7.51 -21.99 43.47
CA GLU A 777 -8.75 -22.27 44.24
C GLU A 777 -9.32 -23.68 44.00
N GLU A 778 -9.11 -24.25 42.80
CA GLU A 778 -9.63 -25.57 42.44
C GLU A 778 -8.91 -26.74 43.13
N VAL A 779 -7.78 -26.49 43.80
CA VAL A 779 -7.00 -27.48 44.56
C VAL A 779 -6.65 -27.04 45.99
N GLN A 780 -7.23 -25.92 46.42
CA GLN A 780 -7.31 -25.51 47.83
C GLN A 780 -8.46 -26.25 48.50
#